data_AF-A0A2T5CC90-F1
#
_entry.id   AF-A0A2T5CC90-F1
#
_cell.length_a   1.000
_cell.length_b   1.000
_cell.length_c   1.000
_cell.angle_alpha   90.00
_cell.angle_beta   90.00
_cell.angle_gamma   90.00
#
_symmetry.space_group_name_H-M   'P 1'
#
loop_
_entity.id
_entity.type
_entity.pdbx_description
1 polymer ?
#
loop_
_entity_poly.entity_id
_entity_poly.type
_entity_poly.pdbx_seq_one_letter_code
_entity_poly.pdbx_strand_id
1 'polypeptide(L)'
;MLQPESNQPEKRCWIYYLALPCFLLLLAFFLRTSGLSHDLHFGSIYHPDTPKQIRAVERFLDDRFSRQYYRVWHNPDLDGYPYFNSHLVEHIYRGYAAARNALLWHVGVPPEPFVPDTLSIFWTTRIFNSLLSSLAVVTIFFMAGKYFGLAAGLFAGLLLAFSPVDITVSNYAMSDSTAAFFALLAVFFALRVIDSPRLVFYLAGTLSAAFAFSAKYHAGAALLPIGLAHLLAYPTPKSWLTWQFLARSLLMLVFFVLGVLISTPSLLVYPSGAFQDLLNFMAYTSGFGMTQEMRELPVWSRFILAMRMNLPLLADYIGWIPLMMSASAMIAFRNHKHFWVILSLPLFFILVGLTAKPLSHPDYFTVIIPMLLLACAAVLHLLWTSETKKYLTRLSCLGLFCASLFYLGNYAWHEVFFFRHTDTRRVAETWALDTLPREFQLHAGPYTFAPGPWTHSEEPLEYTAFVRSDRTSEDPPGKTLLHEVIFEKGKLSRVRNMDIRFLVPPDNSIMQPWFTMPVMNRYPASRRDTMVQAQVPHLARCTKTWELSHGETATAVVVSDEPLLHSVIFLRNDESPADVSVRFGGITRHVILQPHETVALRFDSPRAIPLSRSLRHFYRIKVESRFNLNPIQVVLATSEREIAREFYLAGEYQAAFVSFDRLDQPTLNLSEKFAMALSGLASGALTTSEASRTIGFESRKSALSGLTRILGEMDETWFFKEFGIDPMVATQMSPVAVNPLEVVTKQLLLLRGLIASQPEVQNAFVSSWAIFFHRGRVLEESGEIEQALQMYKAAHRLAPRRIEPFKALDRIAGRIPDKDEELRQILEPYRLFRDMPSLPVNIRFTNGIGIDAIQVNSLDPKIGQHFELLLSWSVPHLRPSLYMLEYVVEITHMDEDITVQRERRHFVKTVLEQREGTHPPHRLLFNFNENHPPGRYSVRLSLQIPAQDRSIGIRRPRHARGDKAVELTRLVLTIP
;
A
#
# COMPACT_ATOMS: atom_id res chain seq x y z
N MET A 1 -18.03 34.36 44.67
CA MET A 1 -19.36 35.02 44.55
C MET A 1 -20.32 34.16 43.73
N LEU A 2 -20.45 32.87 44.07
CA LEU A 2 -21.42 31.91 43.51
C LEU A 2 -21.70 30.87 44.60
N GLN A 3 -22.60 31.15 45.55
CA GLN A 3 -23.26 30.10 46.32
C GLN A 3 -24.58 29.81 45.60
N PRO A 4 -24.85 28.56 45.21
CA PRO A 4 -26.13 28.22 44.57
C PRO A 4 -27.22 28.24 45.65
N GLU A 5 -28.17 29.16 45.50
CA GLU A 5 -29.46 29.06 46.19
C GLU A 5 -30.08 27.70 45.90
N SER A 6 -30.56 27.04 46.94
CA SER A 6 -31.16 25.70 46.90
C SER A 6 -32.54 25.75 46.23
N ASN A 7 -32.58 26.03 44.94
CA ASN A 7 -33.79 25.84 44.14
C ASN A 7 -33.99 24.34 43.92
N GLN A 8 -35.06 23.80 44.53
CA GLN A 8 -35.51 22.45 44.27
C GLN A 8 -35.68 22.28 42.74
N PRO A 9 -35.09 21.24 42.13
CA PRO A 9 -35.20 21.04 40.70
C PRO A 9 -36.67 20.79 40.35
N GLU A 10 -37.29 21.75 39.66
CA GLU A 10 -38.61 21.58 39.07
C GLU A 10 -38.62 20.26 38.28
N LYS A 11 -39.59 19.39 38.58
CA LYS A 11 -39.73 18.04 38.03
C LYS A 11 -39.73 17.97 36.48
N ARG A 12 -39.78 19.10 35.77
CA ARG A 12 -39.71 19.18 34.31
C ARG A 12 -38.30 19.01 33.72
N CYS A 13 -37.24 19.02 34.54
CA CYS A 13 -35.87 18.96 34.01
C CYS A 13 -35.34 17.54 33.70
N TRP A 14 -35.94 16.47 34.23
CA TRP A 14 -35.39 15.10 34.10
C TRP A 14 -35.30 14.59 32.66
N ILE A 15 -36.24 15.00 31.80
CA ILE A 15 -36.24 14.62 30.38
C ILE A 15 -34.97 15.10 29.69
N TYR A 16 -34.49 16.32 29.97
CA TYR A 16 -33.25 16.83 29.39
C TYR A 16 -32.02 16.07 29.88
N TYR A 17 -31.99 15.68 31.16
CA TYR A 17 -30.88 14.90 31.73
C TYR A 17 -30.80 13.46 31.20
N LEU A 18 -31.88 12.91 30.64
CA LEU A 18 -31.86 11.60 29.98
C LEU A 18 -31.67 11.73 28.45
N ALA A 19 -32.44 12.63 27.82
CA ALA A 19 -32.47 12.77 26.37
C ALA A 19 -31.16 13.31 25.79
N LEU A 20 -30.52 14.30 26.42
CA LEU A 20 -29.27 14.88 25.90
C LEU A 20 -28.11 13.88 25.94
N PRO A 21 -27.82 13.15 27.05
CA PRO A 21 -26.83 12.08 27.03
C PRO A 21 -27.13 10.98 26.02
N CYS A 22 -28.39 10.57 25.89
CA CYS A 22 -28.78 9.55 24.90
C CYS A 22 -28.52 10.04 23.48
N PHE A 23 -28.89 11.28 23.16
CA PHE A 23 -28.59 11.89 21.86
C PHE A 23 -27.09 11.96 21.60
N LEU A 24 -26.29 12.43 22.57
CA LEU A 24 -24.84 12.49 22.45
C LEU A 24 -24.22 11.10 22.27
N LEU A 25 -24.71 10.10 22.99
CA LEU A 25 -24.26 8.72 22.87
C LEU A 25 -24.54 8.18 21.47
N LEU A 26 -25.77 8.33 20.97
CA LEU A 26 -26.17 7.86 19.65
C LEU A 26 -25.40 8.58 18.53
N LEU A 27 -25.25 9.89 18.63
CA LEU A 27 -24.46 10.70 17.69
C LEU A 27 -23.00 10.25 17.67
N ALA A 28 -22.36 10.14 18.85
CA ALA A 28 -20.98 9.72 18.97
C ALA A 28 -20.77 8.29 18.45
N PHE A 29 -21.67 7.37 18.79
CA PHE A 29 -21.62 5.98 18.37
C PHE A 29 -21.83 5.85 16.87
N PHE A 30 -22.76 6.59 16.26
CA PHE A 30 -22.94 6.62 14.82
C PHE A 30 -21.67 7.09 14.08
N LEU A 31 -21.05 8.18 14.54
CA LEU A 31 -19.82 8.69 13.92
C LEU A 31 -18.64 7.71 14.04
N ARG A 32 -18.53 7.00 15.17
CA ARG A 32 -17.43 6.06 15.45
C ARG A 32 -17.62 4.69 14.80
N THR A 33 -18.86 4.23 14.69
CA THR A 33 -19.19 2.97 14.01
C THR A 33 -19.26 3.10 12.49
N SER A 34 -19.27 4.32 11.99
CA SER A 34 -19.30 4.61 10.58
C SER A 34 -17.97 4.23 9.91
N GLY A 35 -17.98 3.12 9.17
CA GLY A 35 -16.79 2.62 8.48
C GLY A 35 -16.04 1.52 9.23
N LEU A 36 -16.67 0.89 10.23
CA LEU A 36 -16.03 -0.24 10.93
C LEU A 36 -15.63 -1.40 10.02
N SER A 37 -16.31 -1.58 8.89
CA SER A 37 -16.01 -2.58 7.87
C SER A 37 -14.81 -2.24 6.99
N HIS A 38 -14.19 -1.06 7.15
CA HIS A 38 -13.13 -0.53 6.30
C HIS A 38 -12.07 -1.60 5.99
N ASP A 39 -12.15 -2.09 4.76
CA ASP A 39 -11.42 -3.19 4.11
C ASP A 39 -11.17 -4.46 4.94
N LEU A 40 -11.99 -4.72 5.96
CA LEU A 40 -11.89 -5.94 6.77
C LEU A 40 -12.13 -7.21 5.95
N HIS A 41 -13.09 -7.16 5.03
CA HIS A 41 -13.44 -8.28 4.14
C HIS A 41 -12.33 -8.64 3.16
N PHE A 42 -11.33 -7.76 2.98
CA PHE A 42 -10.15 -8.01 2.16
C PHE A 42 -8.93 -8.47 2.98
N GLY A 43 -9.09 -8.73 4.29
CA GLY A 43 -7.98 -9.12 5.17
C GLY A 43 -6.88 -8.05 5.30
N SER A 44 -7.19 -6.80 4.93
CA SER A 44 -6.21 -5.71 4.92
C SER A 44 -6.09 -5.07 6.30
N ILE A 45 -4.86 -4.78 6.73
CA ILE A 45 -4.58 -4.19 8.04
C ILE A 45 -3.74 -2.93 7.86
N TYR A 46 -4.29 -1.83 8.36
CA TYR A 46 -3.81 -0.48 8.04
C TYR A 46 -3.02 0.20 9.15
N HIS A 47 -3.20 -0.28 10.39
CA HIS A 47 -2.47 0.20 11.55
C HIS A 47 -1.58 -0.91 12.11
N PRO A 48 -0.28 -0.64 12.37
CA PRO A 48 0.67 -1.68 12.80
C PRO A 48 0.36 -2.30 14.18
N ASP A 49 -0.39 -1.61 15.03
CA ASP A 49 -0.79 -2.14 16.35
C ASP A 49 -2.05 -3.01 16.31
N THR A 50 -2.87 -2.93 15.25
CA THR A 50 -4.07 -3.75 15.12
C THR A 50 -3.77 -5.26 15.07
N PRO A 51 -2.84 -5.77 14.23
CA PRO A 51 -2.52 -7.19 14.21
C PRO A 51 -2.03 -7.70 15.57
N LYS A 52 -1.30 -6.86 16.32
CA LYS A 52 -0.78 -7.21 17.65
C LYS A 52 -1.92 -7.47 18.63
N GLN A 53 -2.90 -6.57 18.68
CA GLN A 53 -4.07 -6.73 19.56
C GLN A 53 -4.92 -7.94 19.13
N ILE A 54 -5.22 -8.10 17.85
CA ILE A 54 -6.04 -9.22 17.37
C ILE A 54 -5.36 -10.56 17.65
N ARG A 55 -4.05 -10.68 17.35
CA ARG A 55 -3.26 -11.87 17.65
C ARG A 55 -3.20 -12.17 19.15
N ALA A 56 -3.19 -11.13 20.00
CA ALA A 56 -3.27 -11.32 21.44
C ALA A 56 -4.61 -11.95 21.84
N VAL A 57 -5.75 -11.44 21.33
CA VAL A 57 -7.06 -12.05 21.61
C VAL A 57 -7.13 -13.50 21.12
N GLU A 58 -6.68 -13.80 19.90
CA GLU A 58 -6.63 -15.17 19.35
C GLU A 58 -5.86 -16.11 20.27
N ARG A 59 -4.67 -15.68 20.73
CA ARG A 59 -3.84 -16.47 21.65
C ARG A 59 -4.47 -16.61 23.02
N PHE A 60 -5.17 -15.59 23.51
CA PHE A 60 -5.85 -15.64 24.81
C PHE A 60 -7.04 -16.60 24.78
N LEU A 61 -7.72 -16.74 23.64
CA LEU A 61 -8.86 -17.63 23.46
C LEU A 61 -8.47 -19.07 23.11
N ASP A 62 -7.28 -19.30 22.55
CA ASP A 62 -6.79 -20.67 22.29
C ASP A 62 -6.33 -21.33 23.60
N ASP A 63 -7.06 -22.36 24.06
CA ASP A 63 -6.78 -23.07 25.31
C ASP A 63 -5.40 -23.75 25.36
N ARG A 64 -4.76 -24.00 24.20
CA ARG A 64 -3.38 -24.50 24.15
C ARG A 64 -2.38 -23.42 24.59
N PHE A 65 -2.69 -22.16 24.29
CA PHE A 65 -1.86 -21.00 24.61
C PHE A 65 -2.35 -20.24 25.84
N SER A 66 -3.58 -20.46 26.32
CA SER A 66 -4.10 -19.86 27.56
C SER A 66 -3.31 -20.27 28.81
N ARG A 67 -2.53 -21.35 28.76
CA ARG A 67 -1.56 -21.69 29.82
C ARG A 67 -0.16 -21.11 29.56
N GLN A 68 0.08 -20.65 28.33
CA GLN A 68 1.34 -20.11 27.83
C GLN A 68 1.20 -18.64 27.41
N TYR A 69 0.41 -17.83 28.13
CA TYR A 69 0.28 -16.36 27.95
C TYR A 69 1.64 -15.61 27.84
N TYR A 70 2.77 -16.30 28.07
CA TYR A 70 4.10 -15.78 28.40
C TYR A 70 5.24 -16.22 27.48
N ARG A 71 5.06 -17.32 26.73
CA ARG A 71 6.17 -17.97 26.02
C ARG A 71 5.69 -18.62 24.74
N VAL A 72 5.25 -17.81 23.79
CA VAL A 72 5.28 -18.27 22.40
C VAL A 72 6.70 -18.01 21.89
N TRP A 73 7.61 -18.95 22.19
CA TRP A 73 8.92 -19.18 21.55
C TRP A 73 9.75 -17.97 21.07
N HIS A 74 10.43 -17.24 21.97
CA HIS A 74 11.35 -16.15 21.60
C HIS A 74 10.76 -15.16 20.57
N ASN A 75 9.43 -15.10 20.47
CA ASN A 75 8.76 -14.42 19.39
C ASN A 75 8.41 -13.03 19.89
N PRO A 76 9.04 -11.97 19.34
CA PRO A 76 9.06 -10.62 19.90
C PRO A 76 7.68 -9.92 19.97
N ASP A 77 6.61 -10.59 19.51
CA ASP A 77 5.28 -10.00 19.44
C ASP A 77 4.61 -9.79 20.81
N LEU A 78 5.05 -10.46 21.88
CA LEU A 78 4.49 -10.35 23.24
C LEU A 78 5.46 -9.71 24.24
N ASP A 79 6.42 -8.93 23.75
CA ASP A 79 7.51 -8.27 24.51
C ASP A 79 7.02 -7.08 25.36
N GLY A 80 6.16 -7.34 26.35
CA GLY A 80 5.78 -6.33 27.34
C GLY A 80 4.88 -5.21 26.82
N TYR A 81 4.16 -5.41 25.70
CA TYR A 81 3.14 -4.47 25.24
C TYR A 81 1.88 -4.54 26.15
N PRO A 82 1.19 -3.42 26.43
CA PRO A 82 -0.04 -3.40 27.24
C PRO A 82 -1.24 -4.01 26.49
N TYR A 83 -1.74 -5.17 26.95
CA TYR A 83 -2.80 -5.95 26.29
C TYR A 83 -4.18 -5.90 27.00
N PHE A 84 -4.41 -4.94 27.90
CA PHE A 84 -5.69 -4.88 28.62
C PHE A 84 -6.92 -4.81 27.71
N ASN A 85 -6.84 -4.07 26.59
CA ASN A 85 -7.93 -4.03 25.63
C ASN A 85 -8.25 -5.41 25.03
N SER A 86 -7.20 -6.17 24.71
CA SER A 86 -7.35 -7.54 24.19
C SER A 86 -7.96 -8.48 25.25
N HIS A 87 -7.60 -8.33 26.53
CA HIS A 87 -8.25 -9.09 27.61
C HIS A 87 -9.73 -8.74 27.79
N LEU A 88 -10.13 -7.47 27.62
CA LEU A 88 -11.54 -7.10 27.67
C LEU A 88 -12.33 -7.79 26.55
N VAL A 89 -11.78 -7.83 25.34
CA VAL A 89 -12.39 -8.54 24.20
C VAL A 89 -12.42 -10.06 24.43
N GLU A 90 -11.34 -10.64 24.95
CA GLU A 90 -11.30 -12.04 25.39
C GLU A 90 -12.44 -12.35 26.38
N HIS A 91 -12.61 -11.51 27.41
CA HIS A 91 -13.66 -11.71 28.42
C HIS A 91 -15.07 -11.59 27.83
N ILE A 92 -15.30 -10.72 26.83
CA ILE A 92 -16.57 -10.67 26.09
C ILE A 92 -16.84 -12.02 25.43
N TYR A 93 -15.86 -12.61 24.74
CA TYR A 93 -16.02 -13.91 24.09
C TYR A 93 -16.19 -15.07 25.07
N ARG A 94 -15.44 -15.08 26.18
CA ARG A 94 -15.59 -16.10 27.23
C ARG A 94 -16.98 -16.01 27.89
N GLY A 95 -17.47 -14.81 28.14
CA GLY A 95 -18.83 -14.58 28.66
C GLY A 95 -19.91 -15.04 27.68
N TYR A 96 -19.75 -14.72 26.39
CA TYR A 96 -20.64 -15.19 25.33
C TYR A 96 -20.64 -16.73 25.23
N ALA A 97 -19.46 -17.36 25.22
CA ALA A 97 -19.34 -18.82 25.17
C ALA A 97 -19.99 -19.48 26.38
N ALA A 98 -19.80 -18.94 27.60
CA ALA A 98 -20.45 -19.44 28.80
C ALA A 98 -21.98 -19.35 28.72
N ALA A 99 -22.52 -18.21 28.27
CA ALA A 99 -23.96 -18.01 28.10
C ALA A 99 -24.55 -18.94 27.02
N ARG A 100 -23.88 -19.06 25.87
CA ARG A 100 -24.24 -20.01 24.80
C ARG A 100 -24.26 -21.44 25.32
N ASN A 101 -23.22 -21.86 26.03
CA ASN A 101 -23.11 -23.23 26.53
C ASN A 101 -24.18 -23.54 27.59
N ALA A 102 -24.49 -22.58 28.46
CA ALA A 102 -25.60 -22.72 29.42
C ALA A 102 -26.96 -22.86 28.71
N LEU A 103 -27.19 -22.08 27.64
CA LEU A 103 -28.41 -22.18 26.84
C LEU A 103 -28.50 -23.52 26.11
N LEU A 104 -27.43 -23.96 25.44
CA LEU A 104 -27.35 -25.24 24.75
C LEU A 104 -27.60 -26.41 25.70
N TRP A 105 -26.94 -26.38 26.87
CA TRP A 105 -27.17 -27.36 27.92
C TRP A 105 -28.64 -27.41 28.36
N HIS A 106 -29.27 -26.25 28.53
CA HIS A 106 -30.67 -26.15 28.93
C HIS A 106 -31.63 -26.77 27.91
N VAL A 107 -31.31 -26.71 26.61
CA VAL A 107 -32.11 -27.33 25.54
C VAL A 107 -31.66 -28.75 25.17
N GLY A 108 -30.78 -29.37 25.97
CA GLY A 108 -30.31 -30.74 25.76
C GLY A 108 -29.31 -30.90 24.61
N VAL A 109 -28.70 -29.81 24.13
CA VAL A 109 -27.67 -29.84 23.08
C VAL A 109 -26.28 -29.76 23.74
N PRO A 110 -25.38 -30.74 23.50
CA PRO A 110 -24.03 -30.68 24.06
C PRO A 110 -23.26 -29.48 23.48
N PRO A 111 -22.61 -28.64 24.31
CA PRO A 111 -21.90 -27.48 23.83
C PRO A 111 -20.58 -27.86 23.14
N GLU A 112 -20.39 -27.39 21.91
CA GLU A 112 -19.09 -27.46 21.23
C GLU A 112 -18.17 -26.29 21.62
N PRO A 113 -16.83 -26.47 21.65
CA PRO A 113 -15.87 -25.40 21.86
C PRO A 113 -16.11 -24.24 20.90
N PHE A 114 -16.26 -23.03 21.46
CA PHE A 114 -16.45 -21.82 20.66
C PHE A 114 -15.10 -21.16 20.39
N VAL A 115 -14.70 -21.13 19.12
CA VAL A 115 -13.50 -20.41 18.66
C VAL A 115 -13.97 -19.34 17.67
N PRO A 116 -13.92 -18.05 18.02
CA PRO A 116 -14.30 -17.01 17.07
C PRO A 116 -13.25 -16.94 15.96
N ASP A 117 -13.70 -16.72 14.74
CA ASP A 117 -12.81 -16.43 13.63
C ASP A 117 -12.16 -15.04 13.79
N THR A 118 -11.03 -14.82 13.12
CA THR A 118 -10.27 -13.57 13.17
C THR A 118 -11.15 -12.36 12.83
N LEU A 119 -12.02 -12.44 11.82
CA LEU A 119 -12.87 -11.33 11.39
C LEU A 119 -13.89 -10.95 12.48
N SER A 120 -14.47 -11.94 13.17
CA SER A 120 -15.32 -11.70 14.35
C SER A 120 -14.54 -10.96 15.45
N ILE A 121 -13.29 -11.34 15.72
CA ILE A 121 -12.44 -10.66 16.71
C ILE A 121 -12.19 -9.19 16.31
N PHE A 122 -11.93 -8.92 15.04
CA PHE A 122 -11.80 -7.55 14.52
C PHE A 122 -13.06 -6.72 14.76
N TRP A 123 -14.23 -7.24 14.37
CA TRP A 123 -15.50 -6.54 14.56
C TRP A 123 -15.79 -6.25 16.03
N THR A 124 -15.65 -7.25 16.88
CA THR A 124 -15.90 -7.10 18.33
C THR A 124 -14.96 -6.06 18.92
N THR A 125 -13.67 -6.09 18.56
CA THR A 125 -12.68 -5.12 19.08
C THR A 125 -13.01 -3.69 18.63
N ARG A 126 -13.35 -3.46 17.34
CA ARG A 126 -13.65 -2.11 16.85
C ARG A 126 -14.99 -1.57 17.36
N ILE A 127 -16.02 -2.42 17.47
CA ILE A 127 -17.31 -2.05 18.10
C ILE A 127 -17.08 -1.68 19.56
N PHE A 128 -16.28 -2.47 20.28
CA PHE A 128 -15.95 -2.19 21.67
C PHE A 128 -15.21 -0.86 21.83
N ASN A 129 -14.20 -0.58 21.00
CA ASN A 129 -13.50 0.71 20.97
C ASN A 129 -14.46 1.88 20.67
N SER A 130 -15.35 1.71 19.69
CA SER A 130 -16.39 2.69 19.35
C SER A 130 -17.34 2.95 20.53
N LEU A 131 -17.73 1.92 21.27
CA LEU A 131 -18.55 2.05 22.47
C LEU A 131 -17.82 2.83 23.55
N LEU A 132 -16.58 2.46 23.90
CA LEU A 132 -15.81 3.16 24.93
C LEU A 132 -15.56 4.63 24.59
N SER A 133 -15.20 4.93 23.33
CA SER A 133 -15.02 6.30 22.87
C SER A 133 -16.34 7.10 22.88
N SER A 134 -17.49 6.45 22.66
CA SER A 134 -18.82 7.08 22.79
C SER A 134 -19.22 7.30 24.25
N LEU A 135 -18.87 6.38 25.15
CA LEU A 135 -19.07 6.54 26.59
C LEU A 135 -18.18 7.66 27.16
N ALA A 136 -17.00 7.90 26.57
CA ALA A 136 -16.18 9.07 26.92
C ALA A 136 -16.91 10.39 26.67
N VAL A 137 -17.68 10.50 25.57
CA VAL A 137 -18.52 11.67 25.24
C VAL A 137 -19.61 11.91 26.29
N VAL A 138 -20.27 10.85 26.74
CA VAL A 138 -21.28 10.94 27.80
C VAL A 138 -20.63 11.30 29.15
N THR A 139 -19.46 10.74 29.43
CA THR A 139 -18.71 10.98 30.68
C THR A 139 -18.26 12.44 30.77
N ILE A 140 -17.69 13.00 29.70
CA ILE A 140 -17.29 14.42 29.67
C ILE A 140 -18.50 15.35 29.78
N PHE A 141 -19.65 15.00 29.18
CA PHE A 141 -20.90 15.75 29.32
C PHE A 141 -21.32 15.87 30.80
N PHE A 142 -21.38 14.74 31.52
CA PHE A 142 -21.75 14.75 32.94
C PHE A 142 -20.70 15.47 33.79
N MET A 143 -19.42 15.28 33.49
CA MET A 143 -18.34 15.93 34.21
C MET A 143 -18.39 17.46 34.06
N ALA A 144 -18.41 17.97 32.84
CA ALA A 144 -18.51 19.40 32.58
C ALA A 144 -19.85 19.99 33.08
N GLY A 145 -20.95 19.27 32.88
CA GLY A 145 -22.28 19.62 33.35
C GLY A 145 -22.36 19.84 34.87
N LYS A 146 -21.67 18.98 35.63
CA LYS A 146 -21.62 19.04 37.08
C LYS A 146 -20.78 20.21 37.61
N TYR A 147 -19.60 20.44 37.05
CA TYR A 147 -18.64 21.41 37.60
C TYR A 147 -18.76 22.82 37.00
N PHE A 148 -19.32 22.94 35.79
CA PHE A 148 -19.45 24.20 35.06
C PHE A 148 -20.85 24.40 34.49
N GLY A 149 -21.85 23.62 34.89
CA GLY A 149 -23.24 23.78 34.44
C GLY A 149 -23.59 23.10 33.12
N LEU A 150 -24.89 22.90 32.87
CA LEU A 150 -25.42 22.07 31.78
C LEU A 150 -24.91 22.50 30.39
N ALA A 151 -24.77 23.81 30.13
CA ALA A 151 -24.25 24.32 28.87
C ALA A 151 -22.79 23.89 28.62
N ALA A 152 -21.94 23.89 29.65
CA ALA A 152 -20.58 23.38 29.55
C ALA A 152 -20.58 21.87 29.23
N GLY A 153 -21.49 21.11 29.84
CA GLY A 153 -21.76 19.71 29.52
C GLY A 153 -22.02 19.50 28.03
N LEU A 154 -22.97 20.25 27.49
CA LEU A 154 -23.34 20.17 26.07
C LEU A 154 -22.19 20.58 25.16
N PHE A 155 -21.49 21.68 25.45
CA PHE A 155 -20.32 22.11 24.67
C PHE A 155 -19.22 21.04 24.67
N ALA A 156 -18.85 20.51 25.83
CA ALA A 156 -17.79 19.50 25.93
C ALA A 156 -18.17 18.20 25.23
N GLY A 157 -19.42 17.74 25.41
CA GLY A 157 -19.94 16.54 24.75
C GLY A 157 -19.95 16.67 23.23
N LEU A 158 -20.46 17.78 22.69
CA LEU A 158 -20.47 18.00 21.24
C LEU A 158 -19.05 18.14 20.66
N LEU A 159 -18.16 18.88 21.31
CA LEU A 159 -16.78 19.00 20.84
C LEU A 159 -16.06 17.63 20.80
N LEU A 160 -16.23 16.77 21.81
CA LEU A 160 -15.61 15.44 21.81
C LEU A 160 -16.33 14.45 20.87
N ALA A 161 -17.63 14.60 20.66
CA ALA A 161 -18.38 13.79 19.69
C ALA A 161 -17.80 13.93 18.28
N PHE A 162 -17.42 15.16 17.89
CA PHE A 162 -16.80 15.50 16.61
C PHE A 162 -15.26 15.53 16.64
N SER A 163 -14.61 14.96 17.65
CA SER A 163 -13.14 14.86 17.68
C SER A 163 -12.65 13.88 16.60
N PRO A 164 -11.91 14.33 15.56
CA PRO A 164 -11.50 13.48 14.45
C PRO A 164 -10.53 12.38 14.89
N VAL A 165 -9.66 12.66 15.87
CA VAL A 165 -8.72 11.65 16.39
C VAL A 165 -9.45 10.54 17.13
N ASP A 166 -10.46 10.87 17.94
CA ASP A 166 -11.25 9.88 18.68
C ASP A 166 -12.05 8.97 17.74
N ILE A 167 -12.67 9.55 16.70
CA ILE A 167 -13.33 8.79 15.63
C ILE A 167 -12.35 7.81 14.99
N THR A 168 -11.12 8.24 14.77
CA THR A 168 -10.12 7.44 14.07
C THR A 168 -9.57 6.30 14.89
N VAL A 169 -9.15 6.57 16.13
CA VAL A 169 -8.64 5.49 16.99
C VAL A 169 -9.74 4.49 17.35
N SER A 170 -11.02 4.87 17.25
CA SER A 170 -12.14 3.95 17.47
C SER A 170 -12.40 3.00 16.30
N ASN A 171 -12.01 3.39 15.08
CA ASN A 171 -12.13 2.54 13.87
C ASN A 171 -10.99 1.53 13.73
N TYR A 172 -9.89 1.72 14.45
CA TYR A 172 -8.82 0.73 14.54
C TYR A 172 -9.01 -0.18 15.77
N ALA A 173 -8.59 -1.43 15.66
CA ALA A 173 -8.57 -2.36 16.78
C ALA A 173 -7.31 -2.12 17.64
N MET A 174 -7.26 -0.96 18.30
CA MET A 174 -6.17 -0.51 19.17
C MET A 174 -6.65 -0.28 20.60
N SER A 175 -5.72 -0.01 21.53
CA SER A 175 -6.03 0.24 22.94
C SER A 175 -6.22 1.73 23.30
N ASP A 176 -6.06 2.66 22.35
CA ASP A 176 -6.11 4.11 22.61
C ASP A 176 -7.49 4.58 23.11
N SER A 177 -8.58 4.07 22.53
CA SER A 177 -9.95 4.38 22.99
C SER A 177 -10.16 3.95 24.45
N THR A 178 -9.62 2.78 24.82
CA THR A 178 -9.69 2.23 26.17
C THR A 178 -8.86 3.06 27.14
N ALA A 179 -7.64 3.42 26.75
CA ALA A 179 -6.76 4.28 27.55
C ALA A 179 -7.39 5.65 27.81
N ALA A 180 -7.93 6.30 26.78
CA ALA A 180 -8.57 7.61 26.89
C ALA A 180 -9.82 7.57 27.78
N PHE A 181 -10.69 6.57 27.62
CA PHE A 181 -11.89 6.42 28.44
C PHE A 181 -11.56 6.23 29.93
N PHE A 182 -10.65 5.32 30.26
CA PHE A 182 -10.27 5.08 31.65
C PHE A 182 -9.46 6.23 32.27
N ALA A 183 -8.66 6.95 31.48
CA ALA A 183 -8.01 8.18 31.93
C ALA A 183 -9.04 9.28 32.25
N LEU A 184 -10.08 9.41 31.44
CA LEU A 184 -11.19 10.34 31.70
C LEU A 184 -11.95 9.97 32.98
N LEU A 185 -12.23 8.68 33.21
CA LEU A 185 -12.83 8.21 34.46
C LEU A 185 -11.94 8.49 35.68
N ALA A 186 -10.62 8.30 35.56
CA ALA A 186 -9.67 8.63 36.61
C ALA A 186 -9.75 10.12 37.00
N VAL A 187 -9.81 11.03 36.02
CA VAL A 187 -10.02 12.47 36.25
C VAL A 187 -11.38 12.74 36.87
N PHE A 188 -12.45 12.10 36.38
CA PHE A 188 -13.79 12.24 36.97
C PHE A 188 -13.79 11.88 38.46
N PHE A 189 -13.20 10.74 38.84
CA PHE A 189 -13.13 10.33 40.24
C PHE A 189 -12.16 11.18 41.06
N ALA A 190 -11.08 11.71 40.46
CA ALA A 190 -10.23 12.70 41.11
C ALA A 190 -11.02 13.97 41.51
N LEU A 191 -11.91 14.45 40.65
CA LEU A 191 -12.79 15.56 41.00
C LEU A 191 -13.76 15.20 42.14
N ARG A 192 -14.24 13.95 42.18
CA ARG A 192 -15.07 13.45 43.30
C ARG A 192 -14.28 13.37 44.61
N VAL A 193 -12.99 13.02 44.56
CA VAL A 193 -12.10 13.03 45.74
C VAL A 193 -11.98 14.43 46.33
N ILE A 194 -11.86 15.48 45.50
CA ILE A 194 -11.84 16.87 45.98
C ILE A 194 -13.16 17.25 46.66
N ASP A 195 -14.29 16.85 46.09
CA ASP A 195 -15.62 17.18 46.63
C ASP A 195 -15.87 16.46 47.96
N SER A 196 -15.50 15.18 48.01
CA SER A 196 -15.75 14.31 49.15
C SER A 196 -14.72 13.18 49.11
N PRO A 197 -13.70 13.17 49.98
CA PRO A 197 -12.61 12.21 49.89
C PRO A 197 -13.06 10.84 50.46
N ARG A 198 -14.05 10.21 49.84
CA ARG A 198 -14.55 8.87 50.21
C ARG A 198 -13.67 7.80 49.57
N LEU A 199 -13.44 6.71 50.29
CA LEU A 199 -12.59 5.59 49.83
C LEU A 199 -13.03 5.02 48.47
N VAL A 200 -14.34 4.97 48.20
CA VAL A 200 -14.87 4.50 46.92
C VAL A 200 -14.36 5.30 45.72
N PHE A 201 -14.14 6.61 45.86
CA PHE A 201 -13.62 7.43 44.76
C PHE A 201 -12.11 7.25 44.57
N TYR A 202 -11.37 7.01 45.66
CA TYR A 202 -9.96 6.61 45.55
C TYR A 202 -9.82 5.27 44.83
N LEU A 203 -10.60 4.26 45.25
CA LEU A 203 -10.63 2.94 44.62
C LEU A 203 -10.98 3.05 43.14
N ALA A 204 -12.12 3.67 42.81
CA ALA A 204 -12.59 3.77 41.43
C ALA A 204 -11.64 4.59 40.55
N GLY A 205 -11.10 5.69 41.06
CA GLY A 205 -10.13 6.52 40.33
C GLY A 205 -8.81 5.79 40.08
N THR A 206 -8.23 5.17 41.11
CA THR A 206 -6.92 4.50 41.00
C THR A 206 -6.98 3.24 40.15
N LEU A 207 -8.06 2.46 40.25
CA LEU A 207 -8.32 1.35 39.33
C LEU A 207 -8.48 1.85 37.88
N SER A 208 -9.20 2.96 37.66
CA SER A 208 -9.33 3.55 36.33
C SER A 208 -7.97 4.00 35.78
N ALA A 209 -7.12 4.63 36.59
CA ALA A 209 -5.76 5.00 36.17
C ALA A 209 -4.89 3.76 35.85
N ALA A 210 -5.02 2.68 36.61
CA ALA A 210 -4.31 1.42 36.37
C ALA A 210 -4.77 0.72 35.09
N PHE A 211 -6.08 0.75 34.81
CA PHE A 211 -6.66 0.26 33.56
C PHE A 211 -6.24 1.10 32.35
N ALA A 212 -6.16 2.42 32.51
CA ALA A 212 -5.59 3.31 31.50
C ALA A 212 -4.11 2.95 31.21
N PHE A 213 -3.29 2.81 32.25
CA PHE A 213 -1.89 2.37 32.15
C PHE A 213 -1.75 1.03 31.42
N SER A 214 -2.59 0.06 31.77
CA SER A 214 -2.55 -1.29 31.20
C SER A 214 -3.12 -1.38 29.79
N ALA A 215 -3.81 -0.32 29.32
CA ALA A 215 -4.19 -0.15 27.92
C ALA A 215 -3.07 0.55 27.12
N LYS A 216 -2.47 1.61 27.69
CA LYS A 216 -1.29 2.32 27.15
C LYS A 216 -0.47 2.89 28.32
N TYR A 217 0.82 2.55 28.41
CA TYR A 217 1.65 2.94 29.56
C TYR A 217 1.70 4.44 29.84
N HIS A 218 1.74 5.28 28.80
CA HIS A 218 1.74 6.74 28.98
C HIS A 218 0.43 7.26 29.59
N ALA A 219 -0.68 6.53 29.46
CA ALA A 219 -1.96 6.87 30.10
C ALA A 219 -1.95 6.61 31.62
N GLY A 220 -0.91 5.95 32.16
CA GLY A 220 -0.69 5.87 33.61
C GLY A 220 -0.46 7.23 34.28
N ALA A 221 -0.13 8.26 33.50
CA ALA A 221 -0.13 9.65 33.96
C ALA A 221 -1.51 10.09 34.52
N ALA A 222 -2.58 9.38 34.23
CA ALA A 222 -3.91 9.60 34.83
C ALA A 222 -3.95 9.40 36.35
N LEU A 223 -2.92 8.81 36.97
CA LEU A 223 -2.77 8.78 38.43
C LEU A 223 -2.50 10.17 39.02
N LEU A 224 -1.89 11.08 38.25
CA LEU A 224 -1.52 12.43 38.70
C LEU A 224 -2.72 13.29 39.12
N PRO A 225 -3.81 13.41 38.33
CA PRO A 225 -5.05 14.05 38.77
C PRO A 225 -5.54 13.58 40.14
N ILE A 226 -5.43 12.27 40.43
CA ILE A 226 -5.88 11.69 41.70
C ILE A 226 -4.95 12.09 42.85
N GLY A 227 -3.63 12.05 42.61
CA GLY A 227 -2.64 12.53 43.58
C GLY A 227 -2.82 14.01 43.91
N LEU A 228 -3.02 14.85 42.89
CA LEU A 228 -3.29 16.27 43.07
C LEU A 228 -4.63 16.51 43.79
N ALA A 229 -5.68 15.78 43.42
CA ALA A 229 -6.96 15.81 44.13
C ALA A 229 -6.81 15.43 45.61
N HIS A 230 -5.98 14.43 45.92
CA HIS A 230 -5.69 14.04 47.29
C HIS A 230 -5.00 15.17 48.07
N LEU A 231 -3.99 15.81 47.49
CA LEU A 231 -3.30 16.95 48.11
C LEU A 231 -4.27 18.13 48.34
N LEU A 232 -5.13 18.43 47.36
CA LEU A 232 -6.11 19.52 47.45
C LEU A 232 -7.27 19.22 48.41
N ALA A 233 -7.57 17.95 48.67
CA ALA A 233 -8.52 17.55 49.71
C ALA A 233 -7.96 17.75 51.13
N TYR A 234 -6.63 17.86 51.26
CA TYR A 234 -5.90 18.03 52.51
C TYR A 234 -4.94 19.24 52.40
N PRO A 235 -5.45 20.48 52.33
CA PRO A 235 -4.68 21.63 51.84
C PRO A 235 -3.56 22.10 52.77
N THR A 236 -3.53 21.66 54.04
CA THR A 236 -2.50 22.09 54.99
C THR A 236 -1.39 21.03 55.11
N PRO A 237 -0.10 21.40 55.10
CA PRO A 237 0.99 20.43 55.26
C PRO A 237 0.88 19.56 56.52
N LYS A 238 0.34 20.13 57.62
CA LYS A 238 0.05 19.37 58.86
C LYS A 238 -0.94 18.23 58.62
N SER A 239 -1.92 18.42 57.74
CA SER A 239 -2.91 17.40 57.41
C SER A 239 -2.31 16.23 56.60
N TRP A 240 -1.16 16.41 55.96
CA TRP A 240 -0.45 15.34 55.22
C TRP A 240 0.17 14.29 56.14
N LEU A 241 0.41 14.65 57.41
CA LEU A 241 0.91 13.72 58.43
C LEU A 241 -0.21 12.98 59.17
N THR A 242 -1.48 13.26 58.83
CA THR A 242 -2.59 12.54 59.46
C THR A 242 -2.65 11.10 58.97
N TRP A 243 -3.08 10.19 59.85
CA TRP A 243 -3.30 8.78 59.49
C TRP A 243 -4.25 8.63 58.29
N GLN A 244 -5.28 9.49 58.20
CA GLN A 244 -6.22 9.46 57.07
C GLN A 244 -5.55 9.77 55.73
N PHE A 245 -4.66 10.77 55.69
CA PHE A 245 -3.90 11.10 54.49
C PHE A 245 -2.96 9.96 54.11
N LEU A 246 -2.14 9.50 55.05
CA LEU A 246 -1.16 8.44 54.81
C LEU A 246 -1.82 7.12 54.40
N ALA A 247 -2.89 6.70 55.09
CA ALA A 247 -3.62 5.50 54.75
C ALA A 247 -4.25 5.60 53.35
N ARG A 248 -4.79 6.75 52.96
CA ARG A 248 -5.37 6.94 51.62
C ARG A 248 -4.31 7.00 50.53
N SER A 249 -3.16 7.63 50.79
CA SER A 249 -2.00 7.60 49.91
C SER A 249 -1.50 6.18 49.67
N LEU A 250 -1.39 5.37 50.73
CA LEU A 250 -1.03 3.96 50.62
C LEU A 250 -2.10 3.17 49.84
N LEU A 251 -3.39 3.38 50.14
CA LEU A 251 -4.47 2.72 49.43
C LEU A 251 -4.49 3.06 47.93
N MET A 252 -4.13 4.30 47.55
CA MET A 252 -3.99 4.66 46.15
C MET A 252 -2.94 3.81 45.44
N LEU A 253 -1.77 3.65 46.06
CA LEU A 253 -0.70 2.83 45.52
C LEU A 253 -1.12 1.35 45.44
N VAL A 254 -1.72 0.83 46.51
CA VAL A 254 -2.19 -0.56 46.59
C VAL A 254 -3.24 -0.82 45.51
N PHE A 255 -4.27 0.03 45.37
CA PHE A 255 -5.31 -0.17 44.36
C PHE A 255 -4.81 0.06 42.94
N PHE A 256 -3.85 0.96 42.72
CA PHE A 256 -3.22 1.07 41.41
C PHE A 256 -2.46 -0.21 41.05
N VAL A 257 -1.63 -0.74 41.95
CA VAL A 257 -0.90 -2.00 41.74
C VAL A 257 -1.88 -3.15 41.54
N LEU A 258 -2.90 -3.29 42.37
CA LEU A 258 -3.94 -4.31 42.21
C LEU A 258 -4.67 -4.18 40.87
N GLY A 259 -4.99 -2.96 40.46
CA GLY A 259 -5.58 -2.68 39.15
C GLY A 259 -4.69 -3.19 38.03
N VAL A 260 -3.39 -2.85 38.05
CA VAL A 260 -2.41 -3.31 37.05
C VAL A 260 -2.28 -4.83 37.05
N LEU A 261 -2.26 -5.48 38.21
CA LEU A 261 -2.19 -6.94 38.32
C LEU A 261 -3.45 -7.61 37.77
N ILE A 262 -4.63 -7.01 37.95
CA ILE A 262 -5.90 -7.50 37.40
C ILE A 262 -5.94 -7.35 35.87
N SER A 263 -5.53 -6.18 35.34
CA SER A 263 -5.57 -5.89 33.91
C SER A 263 -4.38 -6.45 33.13
N THR A 264 -3.32 -6.84 33.84
CA THR A 264 -2.11 -7.46 33.30
C THR A 264 -1.81 -8.73 34.10
N PRO A 265 -2.60 -9.81 33.90
CA PRO A 265 -2.42 -11.07 34.62
C PRO A 265 -1.00 -11.63 34.47
N SER A 266 -0.26 -11.15 33.48
CA SER A 266 1.09 -11.60 33.25
C SER A 266 2.07 -11.32 34.39
N LEU A 267 1.84 -10.23 35.12
CA LEU A 267 2.63 -9.87 36.29
C LEU A 267 2.34 -10.77 37.51
N LEU A 268 1.22 -11.49 37.53
CA LEU A 268 0.90 -12.44 38.61
C LEU A 268 1.55 -13.80 38.39
N VAL A 269 1.51 -14.31 37.16
CA VAL A 269 1.98 -15.68 36.84
C VAL A 269 3.48 -15.70 36.52
N TYR A 270 4.02 -14.64 35.91
CA TYR A 270 5.43 -14.55 35.53
C TYR A 270 6.03 -13.17 35.86
N PRO A 271 6.09 -12.79 37.14
CA PRO A 271 6.37 -11.43 37.58
C PRO A 271 7.71 -10.89 37.08
N SER A 272 8.80 -11.63 37.25
CA SER A 272 10.15 -11.14 36.95
C SER A 272 10.35 -10.86 35.47
N GLY A 273 9.98 -11.80 34.60
CA GLY A 273 10.14 -11.61 33.17
C GLY A 273 9.12 -10.62 32.61
N ALA A 274 7.84 -10.69 32.99
CA ALA A 274 6.85 -9.71 32.53
C ALA A 274 7.22 -8.27 32.95
N PHE A 275 7.77 -8.08 34.15
CA PHE A 275 8.27 -6.78 34.59
C PHE A 275 9.48 -6.33 33.77
N GLN A 276 10.43 -7.24 33.49
CA GLN A 276 11.58 -6.94 32.65
C GLN A 276 11.16 -6.59 31.21
N ASP A 277 10.20 -7.32 30.64
CA ASP A 277 9.65 -7.07 29.31
C ASP A 277 8.95 -5.70 29.26
N LEU A 278 8.17 -5.36 30.30
CA LEU A 278 7.54 -4.05 30.45
C LEU A 278 8.59 -2.92 30.50
N LEU A 279 9.68 -3.09 31.25
CA LEU A 279 10.79 -2.12 31.29
C LEU A 279 11.50 -1.99 29.94
N ASN A 280 11.79 -3.12 29.29
CA ASN A 280 12.42 -3.17 27.97
C ASN A 280 11.54 -2.47 26.92
N PHE A 281 10.23 -2.69 26.97
CA PHE A 281 9.28 -2.05 26.07
C PHE A 281 9.20 -0.54 26.30
N MET A 282 9.17 -0.07 27.55
CA MET A 282 9.22 1.36 27.86
C MET A 282 10.53 2.00 27.37
N ALA A 283 11.67 1.33 27.57
CA ALA A 283 12.95 1.78 27.04
C ALA A 283 12.94 1.86 25.51
N TYR A 284 12.45 0.82 24.83
CA TYR A 284 12.31 0.77 23.37
C TYR A 284 11.41 1.89 22.84
N THR A 285 10.21 2.04 23.39
CA THR A 285 9.22 3.02 22.91
C THR A 285 9.59 4.47 23.19
N SER A 286 10.43 4.73 24.20
CA SER A 286 11.02 6.05 24.47
C SER A 286 12.00 6.48 23.38
N GLY A 287 12.68 5.54 22.73
CA GLY A 287 13.60 5.81 21.63
C GLY A 287 12.98 5.71 20.24
N PHE A 288 11.73 5.23 20.13
CA PHE A 288 11.09 4.95 18.85
C PHE A 288 10.94 6.21 17.99
N GLY A 289 11.47 6.15 16.76
CA GLY A 289 11.45 7.27 15.81
C GLY A 289 12.47 8.38 16.07
N MET A 290 13.22 8.34 17.18
CA MET A 290 14.22 9.37 17.49
C MET A 290 15.60 8.97 16.94
N THR A 291 16.24 9.89 16.21
CA THR A 291 17.66 9.73 15.83
C THR A 291 18.55 9.77 17.07
N GLN A 292 19.78 9.28 16.95
CA GLN A 292 20.74 9.34 18.06
C GLN A 292 21.00 10.79 18.47
N GLU A 293 21.14 11.73 17.51
CA GLU A 293 21.35 13.14 17.84
C GLU A 293 20.17 13.69 18.66
N MET A 294 18.92 13.35 18.30
CA MET A 294 17.75 13.79 19.05
C MET A 294 17.73 13.27 20.49
N ARG A 295 18.26 12.07 20.75
CA ARG A 295 18.32 11.50 22.11
C ARG A 295 19.37 12.18 22.98
N GLU A 296 20.48 12.59 22.37
CA GLU A 296 21.62 13.25 23.02
C GLU A 296 21.38 14.75 23.28
N LEU A 297 20.36 15.34 22.67
CA LEU A 297 19.98 16.74 22.93
C LEU A 297 19.68 16.98 24.43
N PRO A 298 20.10 18.15 24.98
CA PRO A 298 19.70 18.58 26.31
C PRO A 298 18.18 18.55 26.49
N VAL A 299 17.69 18.27 27.70
CA VAL A 299 16.25 18.16 28.01
C VAL A 299 15.46 19.37 27.50
N TRP A 300 15.96 20.60 27.69
CA TRP A 300 15.31 21.82 27.22
C TRP A 300 15.23 21.92 25.69
N SER A 301 16.29 21.55 24.98
CA SER A 301 16.30 21.52 23.51
C SER A 301 15.33 20.47 22.98
N ARG A 302 15.25 19.30 23.61
CA ARG A 302 14.25 18.26 23.29
C ARG A 302 12.83 18.73 23.54
N PHE A 303 12.58 19.44 24.64
CA PHE A 303 11.27 20.04 24.92
C PHE A 303 10.88 21.06 23.85
N ILE A 304 11.76 21.98 23.47
CA ILE A 304 11.48 22.98 22.43
C ILE A 304 11.21 22.28 21.09
N LEU A 305 12.03 21.29 20.72
CA LEU A 305 11.81 20.48 19.53
C LEU A 305 10.46 19.76 19.59
N ALA A 306 10.14 19.13 20.72
CA ALA A 306 8.87 18.46 20.93
C ALA A 306 7.69 19.42 20.80
N MET A 307 7.76 20.63 21.33
CA MET A 307 6.70 21.63 21.17
C MET A 307 6.57 22.07 19.71
N ARG A 308 7.69 22.31 19.01
CA ARG A 308 7.67 22.68 17.59
C ARG A 308 7.03 21.61 16.70
N MET A 309 7.25 20.34 17.02
CA MET A 309 6.72 19.22 16.23
C MET A 309 5.29 18.84 16.63
N ASN A 310 4.99 18.78 17.94
CA ASN A 310 3.74 18.23 18.45
C ASN A 310 2.64 19.26 18.67
N LEU A 311 2.96 20.54 18.94
CA LEU A 311 1.94 21.55 19.17
C LEU A 311 1.11 21.85 17.90
N PRO A 312 1.72 22.01 16.71
CA PRO A 312 0.94 22.13 15.48
C PRO A 312 0.08 20.90 15.23
N LEU A 313 0.62 19.71 15.50
CA LEU A 313 -0.11 18.45 15.35
C LEU A 313 -1.33 18.40 16.27
N LEU A 314 -1.15 18.70 17.57
CA LEU A 314 -2.24 18.79 18.53
C LEU A 314 -3.29 19.83 18.10
N ALA A 315 -2.86 21.00 17.62
CA ALA A 315 -3.74 22.04 17.10
C ALA A 315 -4.49 21.61 15.83
N ASP A 316 -3.87 20.80 14.97
CA ASP A 316 -4.51 20.24 13.78
C ASP A 316 -5.63 19.23 14.15
N TYR A 317 -5.52 18.53 15.29
CA TYR A 317 -6.54 17.58 15.75
C TYR A 317 -7.68 18.22 16.56
N ILE A 318 -7.36 19.18 17.43
CA ILE A 318 -8.35 19.81 18.32
C ILE A 318 -8.91 21.13 17.77
N GLY A 319 -8.19 21.77 16.84
CA GLY A 319 -8.43 23.12 16.36
C GLY A 319 -7.74 24.20 17.20
N TRP A 320 -7.22 25.22 16.54
CA TRP A 320 -6.58 26.36 17.21
C TRP A 320 -7.51 27.11 18.15
N ILE A 321 -8.81 27.25 17.81
CA ILE A 321 -9.78 27.94 18.68
C ILE A 321 -9.96 27.16 19.99
N PRO A 322 -10.35 25.86 19.99
CA PRO A 322 -10.41 25.09 21.23
C PRO A 322 -9.12 25.13 22.03
N LEU A 323 -7.95 24.96 21.38
CA LEU A 323 -6.66 24.96 22.06
C LEU A 323 -6.37 26.29 22.78
N MET A 324 -6.60 27.43 22.12
CA MET A 324 -6.41 28.76 22.71
C MET A 324 -7.41 29.03 23.83
N MET A 325 -8.64 28.53 23.71
CA MET A 325 -9.63 28.61 24.79
C MET A 325 -9.24 27.74 25.99
N SER A 326 -8.72 26.53 25.78
CA SER A 326 -8.17 25.68 26.84
C SER A 326 -6.99 26.36 27.56
N ALA A 327 -6.12 27.05 26.82
CA ALA A 327 -5.04 27.84 27.42
C ALA A 327 -5.59 29.05 28.20
N SER A 328 -6.59 29.75 27.67
CA SER A 328 -7.24 30.88 28.34
C SER A 328 -7.95 30.45 29.64
N ALA A 329 -8.47 29.21 29.66
CA ALA A 329 -9.07 28.62 30.84
C ALA A 329 -8.08 28.52 32.02
N MET A 330 -6.77 28.32 31.76
CA MET A 330 -5.72 28.38 32.79
C MET A 330 -5.69 29.70 33.53
N ILE A 331 -5.90 30.80 32.81
CA ILE A 331 -5.90 32.15 33.40
C ILE A 331 -7.22 32.40 34.12
N ALA A 332 -8.34 32.11 33.45
CA ALA A 332 -9.68 32.37 33.97
C ALA A 332 -10.00 31.57 35.24
N PHE A 333 -9.54 30.33 35.31
CA PHE A 333 -9.85 29.39 36.40
C PHE A 333 -8.65 29.08 37.31
N ARG A 334 -7.60 29.92 37.31
CA ARG A 334 -6.39 29.73 38.13
C ARG A 334 -6.64 29.57 39.64
N ASN A 335 -7.77 30.10 40.13
CA ASN A 335 -8.16 30.02 41.54
C ASN A 335 -9.11 28.85 41.85
N HIS A 336 -9.53 28.08 40.84
CA HIS A 336 -10.45 26.96 41.01
C HIS A 336 -9.69 25.63 41.15
N LYS A 337 -9.74 25.03 42.35
CA LYS A 337 -9.03 23.76 42.65
C LYS A 337 -9.40 22.61 41.71
N HIS A 338 -10.67 22.49 41.31
CA HIS A 338 -11.13 21.46 40.36
C HIS A 338 -10.45 21.58 39.00
N PHE A 339 -10.19 22.82 38.58
CA PHE A 339 -9.60 23.10 37.29
C PHE A 339 -8.14 22.64 37.19
N TRP A 340 -7.38 22.78 38.29
CA TRP A 340 -6.01 22.25 38.37
C TRP A 340 -5.95 20.72 38.24
N VAL A 341 -6.96 19.99 38.75
CA VAL A 341 -7.05 18.53 38.57
C VAL A 341 -7.41 18.14 37.15
N ILE A 342 -8.27 18.90 36.48
CA ILE A 342 -8.58 18.68 35.05
C ILE A 342 -7.32 18.87 34.21
N LEU A 343 -6.54 19.92 34.48
CA LEU A 343 -5.37 20.26 33.68
C LEU A 343 -4.08 19.54 34.06
N SER A 344 -4.00 18.90 35.23
CA SER A 344 -2.75 18.25 35.65
C SER A 344 -2.31 17.17 34.66
N LEU A 345 -3.24 16.42 34.05
CA LEU A 345 -2.91 15.40 33.06
C LEU A 345 -2.42 16.02 31.73
N PRO A 346 -3.15 16.94 31.05
CA PRO A 346 -2.63 17.63 29.87
C PRO A 346 -1.30 18.35 30.12
N LEU A 347 -1.15 19.05 31.25
CA LEU A 347 0.09 19.77 31.56
C LEU A 347 1.26 18.82 31.75
N PHE A 348 1.08 17.72 32.50
CA PHE A 348 2.13 16.73 32.67
C PHE A 348 2.50 16.08 31.33
N PHE A 349 1.51 15.71 30.53
CA PHE A 349 1.74 15.10 29.23
C PHE A 349 2.51 16.05 28.29
N ILE A 350 2.16 17.34 28.25
CA ILE A 350 2.83 18.33 27.43
C ILE A 350 4.26 18.60 27.92
N LEU A 351 4.46 18.73 29.24
CA LEU A 351 5.76 19.09 29.82
C LEU A 351 6.73 17.91 29.90
N VAL A 352 6.24 16.70 30.18
CA VAL A 352 7.06 15.51 30.41
C VAL A 352 6.90 14.51 29.27
N GLY A 353 5.66 14.15 28.93
CA GLY A 353 5.37 13.14 27.91
C GLY A 353 5.91 13.52 26.53
N LEU A 354 5.61 14.73 26.05
CA LEU A 354 6.09 15.20 24.74
C LEU A 354 7.60 15.46 24.74
N THR A 355 8.19 15.91 25.85
CA THR A 355 9.65 16.04 25.97
C THR A 355 10.36 14.71 25.81
N ALA A 356 9.79 13.64 26.37
CA ALA A 356 10.33 12.29 26.23
C ALA A 356 10.11 11.71 24.83
N LYS A 357 9.13 12.24 24.06
CA LYS A 357 8.80 11.75 22.72
C LYS A 357 8.48 12.91 21.76
N PRO A 358 9.52 13.61 21.25
CA PRO A 358 9.38 14.75 20.34
C PRO A 358 8.67 14.43 19.03
N LEU A 359 8.63 13.15 18.63
CA LEU A 359 7.91 12.67 17.46
C LEU A 359 6.75 11.77 17.91
N SER A 360 5.82 12.34 18.68
CA SER A 360 4.67 11.59 19.16
C SER A 360 3.70 11.31 18.03
N HIS A 361 3.16 10.10 18.02
CA HIS A 361 2.06 9.78 17.14
C HIS A 361 0.77 10.48 17.64
N PRO A 362 -0.10 10.94 16.72
CA PRO A 362 -1.34 11.63 17.08
C PRO A 362 -2.28 10.94 18.04
N ASP A 363 -2.36 9.61 17.95
CA ASP A 363 -3.16 8.76 18.82
C ASP A 363 -2.82 8.96 20.30
N TYR A 364 -1.59 9.37 20.63
CA TYR A 364 -1.19 9.60 22.03
C TYR A 364 -1.88 10.83 22.65
N PHE A 365 -2.38 11.76 21.83
CA PHE A 365 -3.13 12.92 22.34
C PHE A 365 -4.55 12.56 22.80
N THR A 366 -5.09 11.40 22.41
CA THR A 366 -6.44 10.96 22.79
C THR A 366 -6.65 10.95 24.30
N VAL A 367 -5.59 10.66 25.06
CA VAL A 367 -5.60 10.66 26.54
C VAL A 367 -5.82 12.07 27.12
N ILE A 368 -5.39 13.13 26.43
CA ILE A 368 -5.46 14.51 26.97
C ILE A 368 -6.54 15.38 26.33
N ILE A 369 -7.00 15.04 25.13
CA ILE A 369 -7.98 15.82 24.36
C ILE A 369 -9.30 16.02 25.12
N PRO A 370 -9.90 15.02 25.78
CA PRO A 370 -11.11 15.23 26.58
C PRO A 370 -10.95 16.34 27.63
N MET A 371 -9.81 16.41 28.31
CA MET A 371 -9.56 17.43 29.35
C MET A 371 -9.34 18.82 28.74
N LEU A 372 -8.68 18.91 27.59
CA LEU A 372 -8.52 20.17 26.86
C LEU A 372 -9.90 20.68 26.37
N LEU A 373 -10.73 19.82 25.79
CA LEU A 373 -12.07 20.19 25.33
C LEU A 373 -12.99 20.57 26.49
N LEU A 374 -12.86 19.93 27.65
CA LEU A 374 -13.56 20.36 28.86
C LEU A 374 -13.13 21.76 29.29
N ALA A 375 -11.82 22.06 29.29
CA ALA A 375 -11.32 23.39 29.62
C ALA A 375 -11.82 24.46 28.64
N CYS A 376 -11.90 24.14 27.35
CA CYS A 376 -12.52 24.99 26.34
C CYS A 376 -14.01 25.24 26.67
N ALA A 377 -14.77 24.18 26.98
CA ALA A 377 -16.19 24.26 27.33
C ALA A 377 -16.44 25.10 28.59
N ALA A 378 -15.54 25.08 29.57
CA ALA A 378 -15.62 25.92 30.77
C ALA A 378 -15.53 27.41 30.42
N VAL A 379 -14.64 27.80 29.50
CA VAL A 379 -14.55 29.20 29.02
C VAL A 379 -15.78 29.58 28.18
N LEU A 380 -16.25 28.69 27.31
CA LEU A 380 -17.51 28.93 26.58
C LEU A 380 -18.68 29.17 27.54
N HIS A 381 -18.77 28.38 28.60
CA HIS A 381 -19.79 28.57 29.63
C HIS A 381 -19.65 29.92 30.33
N LEU A 382 -18.43 30.32 30.71
CA LEU A 382 -18.18 31.63 31.32
C LEU A 382 -18.67 32.78 30.42
N LEU A 383 -18.43 32.70 29.11
CA LEU A 383 -18.93 33.68 28.14
C LEU A 383 -20.46 33.63 28.01
N TRP A 384 -21.06 32.43 28.05
CA TRP A 384 -22.49 32.22 27.95
C TRP A 384 -23.29 32.82 29.13
N THR A 385 -22.74 32.68 30.34
CA THR A 385 -23.35 33.18 31.58
C THR A 385 -22.94 34.62 31.95
N SER A 386 -22.11 35.27 31.14
CA SER A 386 -21.72 36.66 31.40
C SER A 386 -22.93 37.59 31.32
N GLU A 387 -23.20 38.34 32.40
CA GLU A 387 -24.24 39.38 32.43
C GLU A 387 -23.76 40.70 31.78
N THR A 388 -22.45 40.96 31.79
CA THR A 388 -21.87 42.14 31.15
C THR A 388 -21.95 42.01 29.63
N LYS A 389 -22.68 42.92 28.96
CA LYS A 389 -22.92 42.91 27.51
C LYS A 389 -23.45 41.54 27.02
N LYS A 390 -24.39 40.97 27.78
CA LYS A 390 -25.01 39.64 27.62
C LYS A 390 -25.21 39.18 26.17
N TYR A 391 -25.73 40.05 25.30
CA TYR A 391 -25.95 39.71 23.90
C TYR A 391 -24.66 39.53 23.11
N LEU A 392 -23.70 40.44 23.26
CA LEU A 392 -22.43 40.38 22.54
C LEU A 392 -21.57 39.20 23.02
N THR A 393 -21.50 38.96 24.33
CA THR A 393 -20.72 37.83 24.89
C THR A 393 -21.32 36.48 24.50
N ARG A 394 -22.65 36.35 24.47
CA ARG A 394 -23.34 35.13 24.00
C ARG A 394 -23.17 34.92 22.50
N LEU A 395 -23.23 35.99 21.69
CA LEU A 395 -22.95 35.91 20.27
C LEU A 395 -21.50 35.48 20.02
N SER A 396 -20.53 36.04 20.74
CA SER A 396 -19.13 35.61 20.67
C SER A 396 -18.95 34.16 21.11
N CYS A 397 -19.61 33.73 22.20
CA CYS A 397 -19.61 32.34 22.64
C CYS A 397 -20.14 31.40 21.54
N LEU A 398 -21.30 31.73 20.96
CA LEU A 398 -21.91 30.95 19.89
C LEU A 398 -21.02 30.95 18.64
N GLY A 399 -20.45 32.10 18.27
CA GLY A 399 -19.52 32.22 17.14
C GLY A 399 -18.27 31.35 17.31
N LEU A 400 -17.62 31.40 18.49
CA LEU A 400 -16.45 30.58 18.81
C LEU A 400 -16.80 29.09 18.88
N PHE A 401 -17.94 28.73 19.47
CA PHE A 401 -18.42 27.36 19.54
C PHE A 401 -18.75 26.82 18.14
N CYS A 402 -19.51 27.55 17.33
CA CYS A 402 -19.85 27.18 15.96
C CYS A 402 -18.59 27.09 15.08
N ALA A 403 -17.63 27.99 15.22
CA ALA A 403 -16.36 27.91 14.49
C ALA A 403 -15.55 26.67 14.89
N SER A 404 -15.51 26.34 16.18
CA SER A 404 -14.87 25.13 16.70
C SER A 404 -15.56 23.86 16.20
N LEU A 405 -16.90 23.83 16.27
CA LEU A 405 -17.72 22.70 15.83
C LEU A 405 -17.66 22.53 14.31
N PHE A 406 -17.60 23.61 13.54
CA PHE A 406 -17.41 23.56 12.09
C PHE A 406 -16.03 23.00 11.74
N TYR A 407 -14.97 23.44 12.44
CA TYR A 407 -13.63 22.89 12.24
C TYR A 407 -13.59 21.39 12.54
N LEU A 408 -14.02 20.99 13.74
CA LEU A 408 -14.02 19.60 14.19
C LEU A 408 -14.97 18.74 13.34
N GLY A 409 -16.17 19.24 13.07
CA GLY A 409 -17.18 18.58 12.25
C GLY A 409 -16.74 18.36 10.82
N ASN A 410 -16.02 19.32 10.21
CA ASN A 410 -15.41 19.13 8.90
C ASN A 410 -14.43 17.97 8.95
N TYR A 411 -13.45 17.98 9.87
CA TYR A 411 -12.47 16.90 9.96
C TYR A 411 -13.07 15.55 10.34
N ALA A 412 -14.03 15.51 11.27
CA ALA A 412 -14.80 14.31 11.60
C ALA A 412 -15.52 13.73 10.38
N TRP A 413 -16.09 14.59 9.53
CA TRP A 413 -16.69 14.16 8.27
C TRP A 413 -15.66 13.56 7.33
N HIS A 414 -14.46 14.14 7.22
CA HIS A 414 -13.36 13.54 6.46
C HIS A 414 -12.98 12.16 7.00
N GLU A 415 -12.90 11.98 8.33
CA GLU A 415 -12.63 10.66 8.92
C GLU A 415 -13.71 9.64 8.57
N VAL A 416 -14.97 10.02 8.75
CA VAL A 416 -16.12 9.18 8.41
C VAL A 416 -16.13 8.84 6.92
N PHE A 417 -15.83 9.80 6.06
CA PHE A 417 -15.69 9.57 4.63
C PHE A 417 -14.60 8.54 4.36
N PHE A 418 -13.41 8.69 4.93
CA PHE A 418 -12.29 7.80 4.67
C PHE A 418 -12.52 6.37 5.14
N PHE A 419 -13.06 6.16 6.34
CA PHE A 419 -13.38 4.81 6.81
C PHE A 419 -14.55 4.16 6.03
N ARG A 420 -15.33 4.94 5.27
CA ARG A 420 -16.38 4.40 4.39
C ARG A 420 -15.89 4.03 2.99
N HIS A 421 -14.70 4.46 2.59
CA HIS A 421 -14.12 4.19 1.27
C HIS A 421 -12.93 3.24 1.41
N THR A 422 -12.46 2.68 0.31
CA THR A 422 -11.27 1.82 0.29
C THR A 422 -10.01 2.63 0.60
N ASP A 423 -9.08 2.07 1.37
CA ASP A 423 -7.83 2.76 1.72
C ASP A 423 -6.99 3.08 0.47
N THR A 424 -6.33 4.24 0.42
CA THR A 424 -5.48 4.64 -0.73
C THR A 424 -4.41 3.61 -1.05
N ARG A 425 -3.90 2.89 -0.06
CA ARG A 425 -2.93 1.81 -0.25
C ARG A 425 -3.51 0.66 -1.03
N ARG A 426 -4.76 0.31 -0.76
CA ARG A 426 -5.46 -0.76 -1.49
C ARG A 426 -5.88 -0.29 -2.88
N VAL A 427 -6.29 0.97 -3.02
CA VAL A 427 -6.51 1.59 -4.33
C VAL A 427 -5.21 1.58 -5.14
N ALA A 428 -4.09 1.93 -4.52
CA ALA A 428 -2.78 1.90 -5.14
C ALA A 428 -2.35 0.47 -5.50
N GLU A 429 -2.58 -0.52 -4.62
CA GLU A 429 -2.32 -1.93 -4.91
C GLU A 429 -3.13 -2.40 -6.11
N THR A 430 -4.43 -2.12 -6.11
CA THR A 430 -5.35 -2.50 -7.17
C THR A 430 -4.94 -1.82 -8.46
N TRP A 431 -4.64 -0.52 -8.43
CA TRP A 431 -4.09 0.22 -9.56
C TRP A 431 -2.81 -0.43 -10.07
N ALA A 432 -1.87 -0.79 -9.20
CA ALA A 432 -0.59 -1.38 -9.59
C ALA A 432 -0.79 -2.75 -10.25
N LEU A 433 -1.62 -3.60 -9.67
CA LEU A 433 -1.92 -4.94 -10.18
C LEU A 433 -2.68 -4.89 -11.51
N ASP A 434 -3.59 -3.93 -11.64
CA ASP A 434 -4.41 -3.75 -12.84
C ASP A 434 -3.60 -3.03 -13.94
N THR A 435 -2.69 -2.12 -13.59
CA THR A 435 -2.03 -1.20 -14.54
C THR A 435 -0.64 -1.64 -14.97
N LEU A 436 0.19 -2.12 -14.05
CA LEU A 436 1.59 -2.41 -14.34
C LEU A 436 1.71 -3.74 -15.11
N PRO A 437 2.57 -3.81 -16.15
CA PRO A 437 2.94 -5.09 -16.76
C PRO A 437 3.41 -6.10 -15.69
N ARG A 438 3.16 -7.41 -15.91
CA ARG A 438 3.50 -8.46 -14.93
C ARG A 438 5.01 -8.57 -14.69
N GLU A 439 5.80 -8.04 -15.62
CA GLU A 439 7.26 -7.96 -15.59
C GLU A 439 7.76 -6.92 -14.58
N PHE A 440 6.90 -6.01 -14.10
CA PHE A 440 7.27 -5.04 -13.08
C PHE A 440 7.40 -5.69 -11.72
N GLN A 441 8.55 -5.48 -11.08
CA GLN A 441 8.69 -5.70 -9.65
C GLN A 441 8.17 -4.48 -8.89
N LEU A 442 7.20 -4.71 -8.01
CA LEU A 442 6.62 -3.69 -7.16
C LEU A 442 7.40 -3.61 -5.85
N HIS A 443 8.23 -2.57 -5.71
CA HIS A 443 8.94 -2.34 -4.45
C HIS A 443 8.10 -1.45 -3.54
N ALA A 444 7.52 -2.07 -2.52
CA ALA A 444 6.64 -1.44 -1.57
C ALA A 444 7.36 -1.02 -0.28
N GLY A 445 7.04 0.17 0.23
CA GLY A 445 7.46 0.58 1.55
C GLY A 445 6.76 -0.20 2.69
N PRO A 446 7.29 -0.12 3.93
CA PRO A 446 6.77 -0.84 5.11
C PRO A 446 5.36 -0.42 5.56
N TYR A 447 4.75 0.56 4.89
CA TYR A 447 3.41 1.06 5.17
C TYR A 447 2.48 1.03 3.97
N THR A 448 2.92 0.58 2.78
CA THR A 448 2.12 0.67 1.54
C THR A 448 1.33 -0.60 1.21
N PHE A 449 1.78 -1.80 1.59
CA PHE A 449 0.97 -3.03 1.47
C PHE A 449 1.07 -3.84 2.77
N ALA A 450 0.04 -4.64 3.06
CA ALA A 450 0.24 -5.75 3.98
C ALA A 450 1.40 -6.58 3.41
N PRO A 451 2.43 -6.91 4.19
CA PRO A 451 3.57 -7.67 3.69
C PRO A 451 3.12 -9.10 3.39
N GLY A 452 2.52 -9.30 2.21
CA GLY A 452 2.65 -10.55 1.50
C GLY A 452 4.13 -10.76 1.17
N PRO A 453 4.59 -12.02 1.03
CA PRO A 453 5.99 -12.40 0.88
C PRO A 453 6.54 -12.04 -0.52
N TRP A 454 6.50 -10.76 -0.87
CA TRP A 454 7.17 -10.22 -2.05
C TRP A 454 8.60 -9.89 -1.63
N THR A 455 9.51 -10.74 -2.09
CA THR A 455 10.93 -10.74 -1.81
C THR A 455 11.55 -9.37 -2.04
N HIS A 456 12.22 -8.83 -1.03
CA HIS A 456 13.24 -7.81 -1.21
C HIS A 456 14.38 -8.41 -2.06
N SER A 457 14.25 -8.43 -3.39
CA SER A 457 15.42 -8.55 -4.26
C SER A 457 16.18 -7.23 -4.16
N GLU A 458 17.42 -7.25 -3.67
CA GLU A 458 18.24 -6.04 -3.51
C GLU A 458 18.75 -5.49 -4.85
N GLU A 459 18.44 -6.13 -5.99
CA GLU A 459 18.71 -5.55 -7.30
C GLU A 459 17.40 -5.09 -7.97
N PRO A 460 17.28 -3.80 -8.31
CA PRO A 460 16.19 -3.35 -9.17
C PRO A 460 16.41 -3.97 -10.55
N LEU A 461 15.57 -4.94 -10.92
CA LEU A 461 15.45 -5.34 -12.32
C LEU A 461 15.14 -4.09 -13.17
N GLU A 462 15.50 -4.11 -14.46
CA GLU A 462 15.25 -3.03 -15.44
C GLU A 462 13.80 -2.48 -15.39
N TYR A 463 12.85 -3.27 -14.89
CA TYR A 463 11.43 -2.92 -14.73
C TYR A 463 11.03 -2.84 -13.25
N THR A 464 11.52 -1.83 -12.53
CA THR A 464 11.16 -1.60 -11.12
C THR A 464 10.25 -0.38 -10.98
N ALA A 465 9.07 -0.57 -10.37
CA ALA A 465 8.21 0.52 -9.90
C ALA A 465 8.32 0.64 -8.38
N PHE A 466 8.70 1.82 -7.90
CA PHE A 466 8.79 2.14 -6.49
C PHE A 466 7.47 2.72 -6.01
N VAL A 467 6.88 2.09 -5.00
CA VAL A 467 5.67 2.57 -4.33
C VAL A 467 6.07 3.24 -3.03
N ARG A 468 5.92 4.55 -2.98
CA ARG A 468 6.30 5.38 -1.83
C ARG A 468 5.07 6.05 -1.24
N SER A 469 5.02 6.09 0.08
CA SER A 469 4.08 6.95 0.80
C SER A 469 4.72 8.29 1.11
N ASP A 470 3.97 9.38 1.16
CA ASP A 470 4.43 10.71 1.64
C ASP A 470 5.19 10.74 2.98
N ARG A 471 5.04 9.72 3.84
CA ARG A 471 5.83 9.58 5.06
C ARG A 471 7.32 9.31 4.84
N THR A 472 7.72 8.81 3.67
CA THR A 472 9.14 8.64 3.36
C THR A 472 9.67 9.97 2.83
N SER A 473 10.64 10.54 3.55
CA SER A 473 11.25 11.82 3.18
C SER A 473 12.11 11.64 1.93
N GLU A 474 11.67 12.33 0.87
CA GLU A 474 12.31 12.49 -0.44
C GLU A 474 12.03 11.38 -1.46
N ASP A 475 11.55 11.80 -2.63
CA ASP A 475 11.49 10.94 -3.81
C ASP A 475 12.94 10.56 -4.16
N PRO A 476 13.26 9.27 -4.37
CA PRO A 476 14.62 8.85 -4.71
C PRO A 476 15.18 9.67 -5.88
N PRO A 477 16.42 10.19 -5.78
CA PRO A 477 17.00 11.04 -6.80
C PRO A 477 17.05 10.30 -8.14
N GLY A 478 16.74 11.02 -9.21
CA GLY A 478 16.68 10.45 -10.55
C GLY A 478 15.58 9.40 -10.68
N LYS A 479 14.40 9.60 -10.09
CA LYS A 479 13.18 8.85 -10.44
C LYS A 479 12.12 9.83 -10.94
N THR A 480 11.28 9.37 -11.86
CA THR A 480 10.17 10.16 -12.39
C THR A 480 8.85 9.62 -11.86
N LEU A 481 7.95 10.53 -11.48
CA LEU A 481 6.61 10.19 -11.01
C LEU A 481 5.80 9.59 -12.16
N LEU A 482 5.46 8.31 -12.01
CA LEU A 482 4.60 7.57 -12.91
C LEU A 482 3.13 7.88 -12.64
N HIS A 483 2.75 7.80 -11.37
CA HIS A 483 1.38 7.94 -10.92
C HIS A 483 1.31 8.32 -9.44
N GLU A 484 0.22 8.96 -9.02
CA GLU A 484 0.03 9.41 -7.64
C GLU A 484 -1.42 9.20 -7.18
N VAL A 485 -1.62 8.25 -6.25
CA VAL A 485 -2.92 7.98 -5.63
C VAL A 485 -3.05 8.84 -4.38
N ILE A 486 -3.85 9.91 -4.49
CA ILE A 486 -4.16 10.84 -3.40
C ILE A 486 -5.65 11.06 -3.32
N PHE A 487 -6.21 10.97 -2.12
CA PHE A 487 -7.57 11.42 -1.85
C PHE A 487 -7.62 12.85 -1.28
N GLU A 488 -6.69 13.19 -0.40
CA GLU A 488 -6.62 14.51 0.20
C GLU A 488 -5.18 14.88 0.53
N LYS A 489 -4.75 16.05 0.06
CA LYS A 489 -3.48 16.65 0.48
C LYS A 489 -3.70 17.32 1.83
N GLY A 490 -3.12 16.78 2.89
CA GLY A 490 -3.30 17.33 4.23
C GLY A 490 -2.39 16.70 5.28
N LYS A 491 -2.20 17.38 6.41
CA LYS A 491 -1.42 16.81 7.53
C LYS A 491 -2.15 15.65 8.20
N LEU A 492 -3.48 15.66 8.19
CA LEU A 492 -4.33 14.64 8.81
C LEU A 492 -4.47 13.38 7.95
N SER A 493 -4.25 13.47 6.62
CA SER A 493 -4.13 12.31 5.73
C SER A 493 -2.79 11.58 5.90
N ARG A 494 -1.77 12.22 6.50
CA ARG A 494 -0.52 11.51 6.82
C ARG A 494 -0.71 10.32 7.76
N VAL A 495 -1.84 10.22 8.47
CA VAL A 495 -2.16 9.05 9.33
C VAL A 495 -3.09 8.05 8.65
N ARG A 496 -3.79 8.45 7.59
CA ARG A 496 -4.92 7.75 6.99
C ARG A 496 -4.97 8.07 5.52
N ASN A 497 -5.08 7.08 4.64
CA ASN A 497 -5.08 7.33 3.20
C ASN A 497 -3.84 8.10 2.75
N MET A 498 -2.68 7.46 2.98
CA MET A 498 -1.38 7.99 2.62
C MET A 498 -1.33 8.33 1.13
N ASP A 499 -0.68 9.43 0.78
CA ASP A 499 -0.41 9.73 -0.61
C ASP A 499 0.57 8.68 -1.15
N ILE A 500 0.12 7.88 -2.12
CA ILE A 500 0.94 6.82 -2.70
C ILE A 500 1.47 7.26 -4.07
N ARG A 501 2.78 7.42 -4.15
CA ARG A 501 3.53 7.73 -5.37
C ARG A 501 4.09 6.46 -5.97
N PHE A 502 3.87 6.30 -7.26
CA PHE A 502 4.54 5.33 -8.11
C PHE A 502 5.65 6.06 -8.83
N LEU A 503 6.90 5.68 -8.57
CA LEU A 503 8.08 6.27 -9.17
C LEU A 503 8.79 5.21 -10.00
N VAL A 504 9.32 5.60 -11.16
CA VAL A 504 10.12 4.71 -12.02
C VAL A 504 11.49 5.35 -12.32
N PRO A 505 12.53 4.56 -12.62
CA PRO A 505 13.79 5.08 -13.15
C PRO A 505 13.56 5.91 -14.45
N PRO A 506 14.36 6.96 -14.73
CA PRO A 506 14.18 7.85 -15.87
C PRO A 506 14.63 7.19 -17.18
N ASP A 507 15.57 6.26 -17.09
CA ASP A 507 16.12 5.41 -18.13
C ASP A 507 15.23 4.21 -18.45
N ASN A 508 14.15 4.01 -17.68
CA ASN A 508 13.20 2.96 -17.97
C ASN A 508 12.56 3.24 -19.33
N SER A 509 12.78 2.34 -20.29
CA SER A 509 12.31 2.42 -21.70
C SER A 509 10.82 2.77 -21.84
N ILE A 510 10.07 2.59 -20.77
CA ILE A 510 8.63 2.77 -20.61
C ILE A 510 8.22 4.25 -20.41
N MET A 511 9.15 5.11 -20.00
CA MET A 511 8.94 6.56 -19.87
C MET A 511 9.43 7.34 -21.09
N GLN A 512 9.94 6.65 -22.11
CA GLN A 512 10.28 7.31 -23.35
C GLN A 512 8.99 7.86 -23.99
N PRO A 513 9.00 9.05 -24.63
CA PRO A 513 7.80 9.68 -25.20
C PRO A 513 7.00 8.81 -26.18
N TRP A 514 7.63 7.77 -26.73
CA TRP A 514 7.05 6.79 -27.66
C TRP A 514 6.44 5.57 -26.96
N PHE A 515 6.84 5.24 -25.71
CA PHE A 515 6.26 4.12 -25.01
C PHE A 515 4.89 4.49 -24.49
N THR A 516 3.88 4.00 -25.19
CA THR A 516 2.52 3.91 -24.70
C THR A 516 2.22 2.44 -24.53
N MET A 517 1.74 2.05 -23.35
CA MET A 517 1.25 0.69 -23.15
C MET A 517 0.23 0.40 -24.26
N PRO A 518 0.31 -0.73 -24.99
CA PRO A 518 -0.59 -1.02 -26.09
C PRO A 518 -2.02 -0.73 -25.71
N VAL A 519 -2.55 0.30 -26.36
CA VAL A 519 -3.89 0.84 -26.17
C VAL A 519 -4.94 -0.28 -26.27
N MET A 520 -4.68 -1.28 -27.12
CA MET A 520 -5.54 -2.44 -27.40
C MET A 520 -5.56 -3.51 -26.29
N ASN A 521 -4.65 -3.47 -25.30
CA ASN A 521 -4.53 -4.47 -24.23
C ASN A 521 -5.08 -3.98 -22.88
N ARG A 522 -6.12 -3.14 -22.88
CA ARG A 522 -6.84 -2.78 -21.65
C ARG A 522 -7.67 -3.98 -21.19
N TYR A 523 -7.22 -4.66 -20.15
CA TYR A 523 -8.02 -5.68 -19.47
C TYR A 523 -9.10 -5.00 -18.60
N PRO A 524 -10.24 -5.66 -18.34
CA PRO A 524 -11.24 -5.17 -17.39
C PRO A 524 -10.68 -5.19 -15.97
N ALA A 525 -11.05 -4.19 -15.16
CA ALA A 525 -10.70 -4.14 -13.75
C ALA A 525 -11.11 -5.44 -13.07
N SER A 526 -10.16 -6.09 -12.40
CA SER A 526 -10.44 -7.33 -11.66
C SER A 526 -11.41 -7.12 -10.48
N ARG A 527 -11.63 -5.85 -10.10
CA ARG A 527 -12.47 -5.45 -8.95
C ARG A 527 -13.50 -4.41 -9.36
N ARG A 528 -14.74 -4.59 -8.87
CA ARG A 528 -15.93 -3.83 -9.28
C ARG A 528 -16.24 -2.61 -8.40
N ASP A 529 -15.54 -2.49 -7.27
CA ASP A 529 -15.54 -1.33 -6.38
C ASP A 529 -14.17 -0.68 -6.37
N THR A 530 -13.97 0.31 -7.25
CA THR A 530 -12.66 0.93 -7.46
C THR A 530 -12.74 2.45 -7.46
N MET A 531 -11.65 3.07 -7.02
CA MET A 531 -11.43 4.49 -7.21
C MET A 531 -10.61 4.67 -8.48
N VAL A 532 -11.06 5.53 -9.37
CA VAL A 532 -10.56 5.63 -10.74
C VAL A 532 -10.05 7.04 -10.98
N GLN A 533 -8.77 7.22 -11.27
CA GLN A 533 -8.26 8.55 -11.62
C GLN A 533 -8.61 8.89 -13.07
N ALA A 534 -9.22 10.06 -13.28
CA ALA A 534 -9.70 10.54 -14.58
C ALA A 534 -8.56 10.96 -15.52
N GLN A 535 -7.41 11.36 -15.00
CA GLN A 535 -6.28 11.84 -15.80
C GLN A 535 -5.04 11.01 -15.43
N VAL A 536 -4.75 9.95 -16.21
CA VAL A 536 -3.52 9.16 -16.07
C VAL A 536 -2.80 9.19 -17.43
N PRO A 537 -1.71 9.95 -17.54
CA PRO A 537 -1.22 10.35 -18.86
C PRO A 537 -0.40 9.28 -19.60
N HIS A 538 0.21 8.29 -18.91
CA HIS A 538 1.27 7.48 -19.56
C HIS A 538 1.28 5.95 -19.35
N LEU A 539 0.58 5.38 -18.35
CA LEU A 539 0.40 3.92 -18.23
C LEU A 539 -0.98 3.63 -17.66
N ALA A 540 -1.84 2.98 -18.44
CA ALA A 540 -3.16 2.57 -17.98
C ALA A 540 -3.60 1.30 -18.71
N ARG A 541 -3.20 0.13 -18.18
CA ARG A 541 -4.17 -0.96 -18.13
C ARG A 541 -5.23 -0.58 -17.07
N CYS A 542 -6.51 -0.71 -17.42
CA CYS A 542 -7.49 -1.37 -16.58
C CYS A 542 -8.32 -0.61 -15.49
N THR A 543 -8.11 0.68 -15.12
CA THR A 543 -9.03 1.30 -14.10
C THR A 543 -10.33 1.90 -14.61
N LYS A 544 -10.49 2.09 -15.93
CA LYS A 544 -11.69 2.68 -16.54
C LYS A 544 -12.54 1.69 -17.34
N THR A 545 -12.21 0.40 -17.27
CA THR A 545 -12.90 -0.66 -18.01
C THR A 545 -13.49 -1.66 -17.04
N TRP A 546 -14.78 -1.97 -17.14
CA TRP A 546 -15.45 -2.99 -16.33
C TRP A 546 -16.10 -4.02 -17.24
N GLU A 547 -16.18 -5.27 -16.78
CA GLU A 547 -17.04 -6.30 -17.39
C GLU A 547 -18.17 -6.64 -16.42
N LEU A 548 -19.41 -6.56 -16.91
CA LEU A 548 -20.63 -6.77 -16.13
C LEU A 548 -21.43 -7.95 -16.68
N SER A 549 -21.62 -8.97 -15.87
CA SER A 549 -22.52 -10.10 -16.11
C SER A 549 -23.94 -9.79 -15.62
N HIS A 550 -24.86 -10.75 -15.78
CA HIS A 550 -26.26 -10.60 -15.41
C HIS A 550 -26.49 -10.26 -13.94
N GLY A 551 -27.22 -9.18 -13.69
CA GLY A 551 -27.56 -8.70 -12.35
C GLY A 551 -26.40 -8.01 -11.62
N GLU A 552 -25.24 -7.86 -12.27
CA GLU A 552 -24.06 -7.28 -11.63
C GLU A 552 -24.11 -5.75 -11.62
N THR A 553 -23.58 -5.18 -10.54
CA THR A 553 -23.37 -3.74 -10.40
C THR A 553 -21.89 -3.47 -10.23
N ALA A 554 -21.34 -2.54 -11.00
CA ALA A 554 -20.07 -1.89 -10.71
C ALA A 554 -20.33 -0.51 -10.10
N THR A 555 -19.63 -0.20 -9.00
CA THR A 555 -19.61 1.15 -8.45
C THR A 555 -18.18 1.66 -8.38
N ALA A 556 -17.94 2.87 -8.88
CA ALA A 556 -16.64 3.49 -8.76
C ALA A 556 -16.73 4.97 -8.38
N VAL A 557 -15.64 5.47 -7.81
CA VAL A 557 -15.46 6.90 -7.56
C VAL A 557 -14.37 7.39 -8.50
N VAL A 558 -14.76 8.22 -9.47
CA VAL A 558 -13.85 8.85 -10.42
C VAL A 558 -13.26 10.10 -9.78
N VAL A 559 -11.94 10.25 -9.79
CA VAL A 559 -11.22 11.37 -9.21
C VAL A 559 -10.50 12.13 -10.30
N SER A 560 -10.73 13.42 -10.43
CA SER A 560 -10.09 14.28 -11.42
C SER A 560 -9.44 15.47 -10.74
N ASP A 561 -8.26 15.89 -11.20
CA ASP A 561 -7.66 17.13 -10.72
C ASP A 561 -8.48 18.35 -11.19
N GLU A 562 -9.08 18.26 -12.38
CA GLU A 562 -9.94 19.31 -12.95
C GLU A 562 -11.42 18.88 -13.02
N PRO A 563 -12.38 19.83 -13.04
CA PRO A 563 -13.77 19.51 -13.35
C PRO A 563 -13.88 18.75 -14.68
N LEU A 564 -14.63 17.64 -14.69
CA LEU A 564 -14.90 16.90 -15.92
C LEU A 564 -15.94 17.69 -16.71
N LEU A 565 -15.49 18.40 -17.75
CA LEU A 565 -16.37 19.13 -18.65
C LEU A 565 -17.16 18.18 -19.55
N HIS A 566 -16.45 17.18 -20.09
CA HIS A 566 -17.01 16.14 -20.93
C HIS A 566 -16.50 14.77 -20.49
N SER A 567 -17.41 13.81 -20.47
CA SER A 567 -17.10 12.42 -20.19
C SER A 567 -18.02 11.53 -20.99
N VAL A 568 -17.50 10.42 -21.46
CA VAL A 568 -18.25 9.47 -22.27
C VAL A 568 -18.08 8.09 -21.67
N ILE A 569 -19.19 7.40 -21.45
CA ILE A 569 -19.18 6.00 -21.04
C ILE A 569 -19.59 5.17 -22.25
N PHE A 570 -18.66 4.38 -22.76
CA PHE A 570 -18.90 3.43 -23.83
C PHE A 570 -19.41 2.13 -23.24
N LEU A 571 -20.52 1.64 -23.77
CA LEU A 571 -21.08 0.34 -23.46
C LEU A 571 -20.95 -0.53 -24.70
N ARG A 572 -20.19 -1.62 -24.60
CA ARG A 572 -19.98 -2.57 -25.69
C ARG A 572 -20.60 -3.90 -25.34
N ASN A 573 -21.43 -4.37 -26.26
CA ASN A 573 -22.11 -5.64 -26.15
C ASN A 573 -21.58 -6.59 -27.23
N ASP A 574 -21.41 -7.86 -26.87
CA ASP A 574 -20.93 -8.87 -27.82
C ASP A 574 -22.12 -9.51 -28.54
N GLU A 575 -22.73 -10.58 -28.03
CA GLU A 575 -23.68 -11.35 -28.86
C GLU A 575 -25.16 -11.25 -28.45
N SER A 576 -25.49 -10.69 -27.29
CA SER A 576 -26.86 -10.80 -26.71
C SER A 576 -27.42 -9.46 -26.27
N PRO A 577 -28.70 -9.14 -26.49
CA PRO A 577 -29.27 -7.87 -26.01
C PRO A 577 -29.03 -7.64 -24.51
N ALA A 578 -28.74 -6.40 -24.13
CA ALA A 578 -28.42 -6.03 -22.75
C ALA A 578 -29.15 -4.78 -22.26
N ASP A 579 -29.79 -4.83 -21.09
CA ASP A 579 -30.37 -3.66 -20.41
C ASP A 579 -29.41 -3.15 -19.34
N VAL A 580 -28.89 -1.93 -19.55
CA VAL A 580 -27.86 -1.32 -18.73
C VAL A 580 -28.32 0.03 -18.20
N SER A 581 -28.18 0.22 -16.89
CA SER A 581 -28.42 1.48 -16.20
C SER A 581 -27.10 2.10 -15.76
N VAL A 582 -26.73 3.25 -16.34
CA VAL A 582 -25.54 4.01 -15.98
C VAL A 582 -25.93 5.27 -15.21
N ARG A 583 -25.40 5.44 -14.01
CA ARG A 583 -25.51 6.68 -13.23
C ARG A 583 -24.14 7.29 -13.01
N PHE A 584 -23.87 8.45 -13.58
CA PHE A 584 -22.59 9.15 -13.44
C PHE A 584 -22.78 10.62 -13.04
N GLY A 585 -22.12 11.05 -11.96
CA GLY A 585 -22.20 12.45 -11.49
C GLY A 585 -23.64 12.91 -11.20
N GLY A 586 -24.50 12.00 -10.73
CA GLY A 586 -25.92 12.27 -10.48
C GLY A 586 -26.85 12.14 -11.69
N ILE A 587 -26.32 12.06 -12.91
CA ILE A 587 -27.09 11.87 -14.15
C ILE A 587 -27.30 10.38 -14.39
N THR A 588 -28.53 9.95 -14.68
CA THR A 588 -28.85 8.54 -14.96
C THR A 588 -29.27 8.38 -16.42
N ARG A 589 -28.72 7.37 -17.09
CA ARG A 589 -29.04 6.96 -18.46
C ARG A 589 -29.38 5.48 -18.45
N HIS A 590 -30.43 5.11 -19.17
CA HIS A 590 -30.84 3.73 -19.39
C HIS A 590 -30.65 3.43 -20.88
N VAL A 591 -30.05 2.29 -21.19
CA VAL A 591 -29.75 1.87 -22.56
C VAL A 591 -30.06 0.40 -22.72
N ILE A 592 -30.75 0.06 -23.80
CA ILE A 592 -30.88 -1.32 -24.26
C ILE A 592 -29.92 -1.48 -25.43
N LEU A 593 -28.85 -2.25 -25.23
CA LEU A 593 -27.84 -2.56 -26.24
C LEU A 593 -28.33 -3.72 -27.09
N GLN A 594 -28.27 -3.58 -28.41
CA GLN A 594 -28.41 -4.67 -29.37
C GLN A 594 -27.11 -5.49 -29.45
N PRO A 595 -27.15 -6.73 -29.99
CA PRO A 595 -25.94 -7.50 -30.27
C PRO A 595 -24.94 -6.71 -31.12
N HIS A 596 -23.66 -6.78 -30.74
CA HIS A 596 -22.53 -6.08 -31.36
C HIS A 596 -22.61 -4.55 -31.34
N GLU A 597 -23.55 -3.99 -30.58
CA GLU A 597 -23.71 -2.54 -30.48
C GLU A 597 -22.69 -1.93 -29.51
N THR A 598 -22.10 -0.81 -29.92
CA THR A 598 -21.35 0.07 -29.03
C THR A 598 -22.10 1.39 -28.87
N VAL A 599 -22.56 1.68 -27.65
CA VAL A 599 -23.25 2.94 -27.33
C VAL A 599 -22.33 3.86 -26.54
N ALA A 600 -22.17 5.09 -27.02
CA ALA A 600 -21.42 6.14 -26.35
C ALA A 600 -22.35 7.08 -25.56
N LEU A 601 -22.40 6.92 -24.24
CA LEU A 601 -23.20 7.77 -23.36
C LEU A 601 -22.43 9.02 -22.96
N ARG A 602 -22.85 10.17 -23.49
CA ARG A 602 -22.26 11.47 -23.13
C ARG A 602 -22.83 12.03 -21.83
N PHE A 603 -21.94 12.48 -20.98
CA PHE A 603 -22.21 13.17 -19.72
C PHE A 603 -21.48 14.50 -19.73
N ASP A 604 -22.23 15.57 -20.03
CA ASP A 604 -21.73 16.94 -20.01
C ASP A 604 -21.83 17.48 -18.59
N SER A 605 -20.70 17.96 -18.06
CA SER A 605 -20.59 18.52 -16.70
C SER A 605 -21.21 17.63 -15.61
N PRO A 606 -20.81 16.35 -15.47
CA PRO A 606 -21.23 15.50 -14.36
C PRO A 606 -21.03 16.24 -13.03
N ARG A 607 -21.99 16.15 -12.10
CA ARG A 607 -21.91 16.87 -10.84
C ARG A 607 -20.88 16.19 -9.93
N ALA A 608 -19.79 16.91 -9.63
CA ALA A 608 -18.83 16.47 -8.63
C ALA A 608 -19.50 16.37 -7.24
N ILE A 609 -19.10 15.37 -6.47
CA ILE A 609 -19.41 15.23 -5.06
C ILE A 609 -18.63 16.35 -4.33
N PRO A 610 -19.31 17.29 -3.66
CA PRO A 610 -18.64 18.35 -2.95
C PRO A 610 -17.91 17.76 -1.74
N LEU A 611 -16.58 17.65 -1.82
CA LEU A 611 -15.71 17.44 -0.66
C LEU A 611 -15.07 18.78 -0.32
N SER A 612 -15.40 19.32 0.85
CA SER A 612 -15.25 20.74 1.24
C SER A 612 -13.82 21.31 1.21
N ARG A 613 -12.80 20.52 0.90
CA ARG A 613 -11.38 20.94 0.89
C ARG A 613 -10.49 20.22 -0.11
N SER A 614 -11.01 19.28 -0.89
CA SER A 614 -10.15 18.62 -1.86
C SER A 614 -9.93 19.53 -3.06
N LEU A 615 -8.67 19.67 -3.49
CA LEU A 615 -8.34 20.28 -4.78
C LEU A 615 -8.83 19.41 -5.95
N ARG A 616 -9.25 18.17 -5.68
CA ARG A 616 -9.74 17.20 -6.66
C ARG A 616 -11.26 17.15 -6.68
N HIS A 617 -11.78 16.76 -7.83
CA HIS A 617 -13.20 16.60 -8.12
C HIS A 617 -13.53 15.10 -8.10
N PHE A 618 -14.55 14.71 -7.35
CA PHE A 618 -14.95 13.31 -7.18
C PHE A 618 -16.28 13.07 -7.85
N TYR A 619 -16.45 11.98 -8.58
CA TYR A 619 -17.70 11.66 -9.27
C TYR A 619 -18.07 10.22 -8.97
N ARG A 620 -19.31 9.97 -8.58
CA ARG A 620 -19.79 8.59 -8.41
C ARG A 620 -20.27 8.06 -9.76
N ILE A 621 -19.74 6.92 -10.18
CA ILE A 621 -20.28 6.09 -11.25
C ILE A 621 -20.92 4.84 -10.63
N LYS A 622 -22.13 4.50 -11.06
CA LYS A 622 -22.79 3.21 -10.81
C LYS A 622 -23.26 2.69 -12.15
N VAL A 623 -22.82 1.49 -12.53
CA VAL A 623 -23.32 0.81 -13.72
C VAL A 623 -23.93 -0.51 -13.29
N GLU A 624 -25.16 -0.74 -13.70
CA GLU A 624 -25.96 -1.90 -13.30
C GLU A 624 -26.48 -2.59 -14.56
N SER A 625 -26.09 -3.86 -14.74
CA SER A 625 -26.64 -4.73 -15.78
C SER A 625 -27.91 -5.39 -15.25
N ARG A 626 -29.06 -4.99 -15.79
CA ARG A 626 -30.37 -5.55 -15.40
C ARG A 626 -30.67 -6.85 -16.13
N PHE A 627 -30.24 -6.94 -17.39
CA PHE A 627 -30.41 -8.11 -18.24
C PHE A 627 -29.25 -8.20 -19.23
N ASN A 628 -28.58 -9.35 -19.33
CA ASN A 628 -27.65 -9.70 -20.40
C ASN A 628 -27.35 -11.21 -20.33
N LEU A 629 -27.13 -11.86 -21.47
CA LEU A 629 -26.68 -13.25 -21.51
C LEU A 629 -25.15 -13.32 -21.54
N ASN A 630 -24.49 -12.30 -22.10
CA ASN A 630 -23.04 -12.18 -22.20
C ASN A 630 -22.52 -10.92 -21.46
N PRO A 631 -21.30 -10.95 -20.89
CA PRO A 631 -20.72 -9.80 -20.21
C PRO A 631 -20.70 -8.54 -21.08
N ILE A 632 -21.10 -7.41 -20.51
CA ILE A 632 -21.02 -6.09 -21.17
C ILE A 632 -19.70 -5.44 -20.77
N GLN A 633 -18.95 -4.95 -21.74
CA GLN A 633 -17.77 -4.13 -21.46
C GLN A 633 -18.17 -2.66 -21.32
N VAL A 634 -17.84 -2.05 -20.19
CA VAL A 634 -18.10 -0.64 -19.87
C VAL A 634 -16.76 0.08 -19.88
N VAL A 635 -16.60 1.15 -20.67
CA VAL A 635 -15.36 1.95 -20.72
C VAL A 635 -15.67 3.41 -20.43
N LEU A 636 -15.06 3.97 -19.40
CA LEU A 636 -15.11 5.40 -19.09
C LEU A 636 -13.99 6.15 -19.82
N ALA A 637 -14.35 7.18 -20.57
CA ALA A 637 -13.43 8.14 -21.19
C ALA A 637 -13.68 9.53 -20.60
N THR A 638 -12.63 10.18 -20.09
CA THR A 638 -12.72 11.47 -19.38
C THR A 638 -11.85 12.56 -19.98
N SER A 639 -11.14 12.29 -21.07
CA SER A 639 -10.41 13.29 -21.87
C SER A 639 -10.80 13.18 -23.33
N GLU A 640 -10.71 14.28 -24.09
CA GLU A 640 -11.00 14.28 -25.54
C GLU A 640 -10.13 13.26 -26.29
N ARG A 641 -8.89 13.01 -25.83
CA ARG A 641 -8.02 11.96 -26.36
C ARG A 641 -8.55 10.55 -26.10
N GLU A 642 -9.05 10.29 -24.90
CA GLU A 642 -9.70 9.00 -24.59
C GLU A 642 -11.01 8.84 -25.36
N ILE A 643 -11.80 9.90 -25.49
CA ILE A 643 -13.07 9.89 -26.23
C ILE A 643 -12.82 9.59 -27.70
N ALA A 644 -11.89 10.31 -28.34
CA ALA A 644 -11.52 10.11 -29.74
C ALA A 644 -11.07 8.68 -30.01
N ARG A 645 -10.24 8.14 -29.12
CA ARG A 645 -9.76 6.76 -29.17
C ARG A 645 -10.89 5.74 -29.03
N GLU A 646 -11.78 5.87 -28.05
CA GLU A 646 -12.82 4.87 -27.85
C GLU A 646 -13.89 4.92 -28.96
N PHE A 647 -14.13 6.07 -29.59
CA PHE A 647 -14.88 6.17 -30.85
C PHE A 647 -14.19 5.45 -31.99
N TYR A 648 -12.87 5.62 -32.11
CA TYR A 648 -12.09 4.91 -33.11
C TYR A 648 -12.20 3.39 -32.96
N LEU A 649 -12.08 2.88 -31.73
CA LEU A 649 -12.23 1.45 -31.41
C LEU A 649 -13.65 0.94 -31.64
N ALA A 650 -14.66 1.81 -31.56
CA ALA A 650 -16.04 1.50 -31.88
C ALA A 650 -16.33 1.51 -33.40
N GLY A 651 -15.35 1.84 -34.25
CA GLY A 651 -15.55 2.02 -35.69
C GLY A 651 -16.21 3.36 -36.08
N GLU A 652 -16.42 4.26 -35.11
CA GLU A 652 -17.04 5.58 -35.28
C GLU A 652 -15.99 6.63 -35.67
N TYR A 653 -15.32 6.42 -36.81
CA TYR A 653 -14.15 7.22 -37.20
C TYR A 653 -14.44 8.72 -37.31
N GLN A 654 -15.62 9.11 -37.80
CA GLN A 654 -15.99 10.52 -37.90
C GLN A 654 -16.12 11.19 -36.52
N ALA A 655 -16.71 10.49 -35.54
CA ALA A 655 -16.80 10.98 -34.16
C ALA A 655 -15.42 11.01 -33.48
N ALA A 656 -14.54 10.06 -33.81
CA ALA A 656 -13.15 10.07 -33.38
C ALA A 656 -12.42 11.31 -33.89
N PHE A 657 -12.53 11.62 -35.19
CA PHE A 657 -11.93 12.81 -35.80
C PHE A 657 -12.41 14.12 -35.19
N VAL A 658 -13.72 14.27 -35.00
CA VAL A 658 -14.29 15.46 -34.36
C VAL A 658 -13.74 15.65 -32.94
N SER A 659 -13.46 14.57 -32.22
CA SER A 659 -12.88 14.61 -30.88
C SER A 659 -11.37 14.92 -30.93
N PHE A 660 -10.65 14.40 -31.92
CA PHE A 660 -9.24 14.73 -32.15
C PHE A 660 -9.02 16.18 -32.58
N ASP A 661 -9.89 16.76 -33.40
CA ASP A 661 -9.80 18.17 -33.82
C ASP A 661 -9.96 19.15 -32.65
N ARG A 662 -10.57 18.71 -31.55
CA ARG A 662 -10.67 19.49 -30.31
C ARG A 662 -9.40 19.44 -29.46
N LEU A 663 -8.51 18.48 -29.72
CA LEU A 663 -7.20 18.43 -29.07
C LEU A 663 -6.26 19.39 -29.80
N ASP A 664 -5.47 20.16 -29.04
CA ASP A 664 -4.35 20.89 -29.62
C ASP A 664 -3.43 19.89 -30.33
N GLN A 665 -3.25 20.04 -31.66
CA GLN A 665 -2.39 19.19 -32.49
C GLN A 665 -0.97 18.91 -31.95
N PRO A 666 -0.30 19.79 -31.17
CA PRO A 666 0.99 19.44 -30.54
C PRO A 666 0.91 18.34 -29.48
N THR A 667 -0.29 17.97 -28.98
CA THR A 667 -0.45 16.98 -27.91
C THR A 667 -0.54 15.52 -28.39
N LEU A 668 -0.82 15.31 -29.68
CA LEU A 668 -0.83 13.98 -30.31
C LEU A 668 0.60 13.59 -30.70
N ASN A 669 1.01 12.38 -30.31
CA ASN A 669 2.31 11.86 -30.74
C ASN A 669 2.26 11.46 -32.23
N LEU A 670 3.43 11.18 -32.81
CA LEU A 670 3.53 10.88 -34.25
C LEU A 670 2.76 9.61 -34.62
N SER A 671 2.78 8.57 -33.79
CA SER A 671 2.08 7.31 -34.03
C SER A 671 0.56 7.46 -34.03
N GLU A 672 0.01 8.28 -33.14
CA GLU A 672 -1.42 8.63 -33.12
C GLU A 672 -1.83 9.42 -34.36
N LYS A 673 -1.04 10.44 -34.73
CA LYS A 673 -1.26 11.20 -35.97
C LYS A 673 -1.23 10.30 -37.19
N PHE A 674 -0.35 9.31 -37.20
CA PHE A 674 -0.21 8.34 -38.28
C PHE A 674 -1.39 7.35 -38.35
N ALA A 675 -1.82 6.82 -37.21
CA ALA A 675 -2.97 5.93 -37.12
C ALA A 675 -4.27 6.64 -37.53
N MET A 676 -4.44 7.90 -37.10
CA MET A 676 -5.52 8.76 -37.57
C MET A 676 -5.46 8.94 -39.08
N ALA A 677 -4.33 9.38 -39.61
CA ALA A 677 -4.15 9.64 -41.03
C ALA A 677 -4.46 8.41 -41.90
N LEU A 678 -3.93 7.22 -41.53
CA LEU A 678 -4.17 5.98 -42.25
C LEU A 678 -5.63 5.54 -42.22
N SER A 679 -6.30 5.68 -41.08
CA SER A 679 -7.68 5.21 -40.93
C SER A 679 -8.68 6.17 -41.53
N GLY A 680 -8.40 7.48 -41.47
CA GLY A 680 -9.15 8.48 -42.21
C GLY A 680 -9.04 8.26 -43.72
N LEU A 681 -7.86 7.88 -44.21
CA LEU A 681 -7.69 7.50 -45.61
C LEU A 681 -8.47 6.21 -45.96
N ALA A 682 -8.39 5.18 -45.12
CA ALA A 682 -9.04 3.91 -45.36
C ALA A 682 -10.58 3.99 -45.30
N SER A 683 -11.12 4.85 -44.44
CA SER A 683 -12.56 5.10 -44.31
C SER A 683 -13.09 6.16 -45.31
N GLY A 684 -12.20 6.84 -46.04
CA GLY A 684 -12.55 7.97 -46.91
C GLY A 684 -12.86 9.28 -46.17
N ALA A 685 -12.68 9.32 -44.84
CA ALA A 685 -12.90 10.50 -44.01
C ALA A 685 -11.82 11.58 -44.17
N LEU A 686 -10.63 11.22 -44.68
CA LEU A 686 -9.55 12.16 -44.99
C LEU A 686 -9.09 12.01 -46.43
N THR A 687 -8.80 13.14 -47.07
CA THR A 687 -7.98 13.18 -48.28
C THR A 687 -6.51 12.94 -47.93
N THR A 688 -5.70 12.56 -48.92
CA THR A 688 -4.24 12.42 -48.78
C THR A 688 -3.56 13.72 -48.34
N SER A 689 -4.13 14.87 -48.71
CA SER A 689 -3.67 16.19 -48.25
C SER A 689 -3.94 16.43 -46.77
N GLU A 690 -5.11 16.04 -46.28
CA GLU A 690 -5.50 16.22 -44.87
C GLU A 690 -4.74 15.25 -43.98
N ALA A 691 -4.63 13.98 -44.38
CA ALA A 691 -3.79 12.98 -43.72
C ALA A 691 -2.33 13.44 -43.59
N SER A 692 -1.77 14.06 -44.64
CA SER A 692 -0.42 14.63 -44.62
C SER A 692 -0.29 15.79 -43.63
N ARG A 693 -1.30 16.66 -43.53
CA ARG A 693 -1.34 17.76 -42.55
C ARG A 693 -1.49 17.22 -41.13
N THR A 694 -2.30 16.19 -40.91
CA THR A 694 -2.47 15.52 -39.61
C THR A 694 -1.15 14.95 -39.09
N ILE A 695 -0.28 14.42 -39.95
CA ILE A 695 1.05 13.91 -39.57
C ILE A 695 2.07 15.04 -39.35
N GLY A 696 1.74 16.29 -39.70
CA GLY A 696 2.60 17.46 -39.51
C GLY A 696 3.59 17.70 -40.65
N PHE A 697 3.34 17.18 -41.86
CA PHE A 697 4.20 17.44 -43.01
C PHE A 697 3.72 18.68 -43.79
N GLU A 698 4.60 19.67 -43.92
CA GLU A 698 4.31 20.96 -44.56
C GLU A 698 4.17 20.89 -46.09
N SER A 699 4.65 19.82 -46.74
CA SER A 699 4.54 19.64 -48.20
C SER A 699 4.47 18.18 -48.61
N ARG A 700 3.88 17.89 -49.79
CA ARG A 700 3.78 16.54 -50.38
C ARG A 700 5.14 15.83 -50.50
N LYS A 701 6.21 16.58 -50.74
CA LYS A 701 7.58 16.07 -50.88
C LYS A 701 8.21 15.74 -49.52
N SER A 702 7.96 16.59 -48.51
CA SER A 702 8.30 16.31 -47.10
C SER A 702 7.51 15.11 -46.56
N ALA A 703 6.24 14.98 -46.94
CA ALA A 703 5.37 13.86 -46.59
C ALA A 703 5.86 12.56 -47.19
N LEU A 704 6.20 12.51 -48.48
CA LEU A 704 6.75 11.33 -49.12
C LEU A 704 8.11 10.93 -48.52
N SER A 705 9.02 11.88 -48.29
CA SER A 705 10.32 11.62 -47.65
C SER A 705 10.16 11.11 -46.20
N GLY A 706 9.31 11.77 -45.40
CA GLY A 706 9.02 11.37 -44.03
C GLY A 706 8.29 10.03 -43.94
N LEU A 707 7.29 9.79 -44.79
CA LEU A 707 6.61 8.50 -44.92
C LEU A 707 7.59 7.41 -45.35
N THR A 708 8.49 7.67 -46.29
CA THR A 708 9.49 6.68 -46.74
C THR A 708 10.49 6.35 -45.64
N ARG A 709 10.91 7.34 -44.83
CA ARG A 709 11.75 7.12 -43.66
C ARG A 709 11.04 6.28 -42.59
N ILE A 710 9.79 6.63 -42.26
CA ILE A 710 8.96 5.91 -41.28
C ILE A 710 8.65 4.48 -41.77
N LEU A 711 8.29 4.32 -43.05
CA LEU A 711 7.98 3.02 -43.66
C LEU A 711 9.22 2.13 -43.85
N GLY A 712 10.41 2.73 -43.94
CA GLY A 712 11.70 2.02 -43.94
C GLY A 712 12.12 1.50 -42.56
N GLU A 713 11.65 2.15 -41.50
CA GLU A 713 11.85 1.71 -40.12
C GLU A 713 10.72 0.76 -39.64
N MET A 714 9.55 0.80 -40.28
CA MET A 714 8.41 -0.10 -40.02
C MET A 714 8.75 -1.54 -40.42
N ASP A 715 9.13 -2.41 -39.48
CA ASP A 715 8.95 -3.86 -39.55
C ASP A 715 7.82 -4.30 -38.58
N GLU A 716 7.48 -5.60 -38.53
CA GLU A 716 6.49 -6.11 -37.56
C GLU A 716 6.89 -5.70 -36.14
N THR A 717 8.19 -5.78 -35.82
CA THR A 717 8.76 -5.39 -34.54
C THR A 717 8.58 -3.91 -34.21
N TRP A 718 8.76 -3.00 -35.17
CA TRP A 718 8.52 -1.57 -35.06
C TRP A 718 7.03 -1.30 -34.89
N PHE A 719 6.16 -1.99 -35.64
CA PHE A 719 4.72 -1.84 -35.51
C PHE A 719 4.25 -2.32 -34.12
N PHE A 720 4.70 -3.49 -33.68
CA PHE A 720 4.41 -4.01 -32.35
C PHE A 720 5.03 -3.16 -31.24
N LYS A 721 6.23 -2.58 -31.45
CA LYS A 721 6.90 -1.69 -30.49
C LYS A 721 6.24 -0.32 -30.39
N GLU A 722 5.80 0.25 -31.51
CA GLU A 722 5.25 1.60 -31.60
C GLU A 722 3.76 1.66 -31.22
N PHE A 723 3.01 0.58 -31.47
CA PHE A 723 1.63 0.40 -31.00
C PHE A 723 1.55 -0.42 -29.69
N GLY A 724 2.71 -0.84 -29.18
CA GLY A 724 2.88 -1.60 -27.95
C GLY A 724 2.37 -3.04 -27.97
N ILE A 725 1.81 -3.55 -29.06
CA ILE A 725 1.06 -4.82 -29.09
C ILE A 725 2.02 -6.01 -28.91
N ASP A 726 1.76 -6.88 -27.94
CA ASP A 726 2.49 -8.14 -27.77
C ASP A 726 2.17 -9.09 -28.95
N PRO A 727 3.18 -9.54 -29.72
CA PRO A 727 2.99 -10.44 -30.87
C PRO A 727 2.27 -11.75 -30.50
N MET A 728 2.40 -12.22 -29.26
CA MET A 728 1.72 -13.42 -28.78
C MET A 728 0.24 -13.19 -28.45
N VAL A 729 -0.17 -11.96 -28.13
CA VAL A 729 -1.57 -11.63 -27.82
C VAL A 729 -2.37 -11.37 -29.10
N ALA A 730 -1.75 -10.79 -30.12
CA ALA A 730 -2.36 -10.52 -31.43
C ALA A 730 -2.81 -11.81 -32.16
N THR A 731 -2.20 -12.95 -31.83
CA THR A 731 -2.55 -14.27 -32.39
C THR A 731 -3.66 -15.00 -31.63
N GLN A 732 -4.11 -14.48 -30.47
CA GLN A 732 -5.10 -15.14 -29.59
C GLN A 732 -6.47 -14.43 -29.54
N MET A 733 -6.65 -13.28 -30.19
CA MET A 733 -7.93 -12.55 -30.21
C MET A 733 -8.90 -13.16 -31.25
N SER A 734 -10.00 -13.74 -30.73
CA SER A 734 -11.26 -14.24 -31.33
C SER A 734 -11.32 -14.66 -32.82
N PRO A 735 -11.88 -15.85 -33.14
CA PRO A 735 -12.01 -16.35 -34.52
C PRO A 735 -13.03 -15.60 -35.42
N VAL A 736 -13.73 -14.57 -34.91
CA VAL A 736 -14.82 -13.89 -35.65
C VAL A 736 -14.46 -12.45 -36.08
N ALA A 737 -13.38 -11.85 -35.57
CA ALA A 737 -12.89 -10.57 -36.06
C ALA A 737 -11.72 -10.79 -37.03
N VAL A 738 -11.72 -10.09 -38.17
CA VAL A 738 -10.62 -10.12 -39.14
C VAL A 738 -9.31 -9.89 -38.38
N ASN A 739 -8.38 -10.84 -38.47
CA ASN A 739 -7.12 -10.80 -37.73
C ASN A 739 -6.50 -9.40 -37.91
N PRO A 740 -6.36 -8.60 -36.85
CA PRO A 740 -5.80 -7.25 -36.96
C PRO A 740 -4.43 -7.27 -37.61
N LEU A 741 -3.67 -8.35 -37.40
CA LEU A 741 -2.40 -8.61 -38.07
C LEU A 741 -2.59 -8.77 -39.58
N GLU A 742 -3.63 -9.47 -40.04
CA GLU A 742 -3.91 -9.65 -41.47
C GLU A 742 -4.42 -8.36 -42.14
N VAL A 743 -5.23 -7.55 -41.46
CA VAL A 743 -5.69 -6.23 -41.99
C VAL A 743 -4.50 -5.27 -42.09
N VAL A 744 -3.70 -5.16 -41.03
CA VAL A 744 -2.51 -4.31 -41.00
C VAL A 744 -1.46 -4.81 -41.98
N THR A 745 -1.26 -6.12 -42.08
CA THR A 745 -0.30 -6.74 -43.02
C THR A 745 -0.76 -6.57 -44.45
N LYS A 746 -2.06 -6.72 -44.77
CA LYS A 746 -2.61 -6.43 -46.11
C LYS A 746 -2.49 -4.95 -46.46
N GLN A 747 -2.76 -4.03 -45.52
CA GLN A 747 -2.62 -2.59 -45.78
C GLN A 747 -1.15 -2.15 -45.90
N LEU A 748 -0.24 -2.69 -45.07
CA LEU A 748 1.20 -2.47 -45.19
C LEU A 748 1.77 -3.11 -46.46
N LEU A 749 1.29 -4.27 -46.89
CA LEU A 749 1.68 -4.91 -48.16
C LEU A 749 1.15 -4.11 -49.36
N LEU A 750 -0.04 -3.53 -49.28
CA LEU A 750 -0.59 -2.66 -50.33
C LEU A 750 0.25 -1.37 -50.45
N LEU A 751 0.59 -0.74 -49.32
CA LEU A 751 1.45 0.44 -49.25
C LEU A 751 2.88 0.15 -49.70
N ARG A 752 3.48 -0.95 -49.23
CA ARG A 752 4.82 -1.39 -49.66
C ARG A 752 4.84 -1.79 -51.13
N GLY A 753 3.77 -2.39 -51.66
CA GLY A 753 3.64 -2.70 -53.08
C GLY A 753 3.56 -1.45 -53.97
N LEU A 754 2.81 -0.43 -53.52
CA LEU A 754 2.72 0.90 -54.15
C LEU A 754 4.05 1.68 -54.11
N ILE A 755 4.92 1.41 -53.14
CA ILE A 755 6.19 2.11 -52.93
C ILE A 755 7.37 1.34 -53.54
N ALA A 756 7.34 0.00 -53.53
CA ALA A 756 8.37 -0.86 -54.12
C ALA A 756 8.41 -0.84 -55.66
N SER A 757 7.37 -0.32 -56.31
CA SER A 757 7.37 -0.04 -57.75
C SER A 757 8.19 1.22 -58.13
N GLN A 758 8.81 1.90 -57.15
CA GLN A 758 9.66 3.07 -57.36
C GLN A 758 11.14 2.66 -57.26
N PRO A 759 11.93 2.76 -58.35
CA PRO A 759 13.34 2.31 -58.39
C PRO A 759 14.26 2.97 -57.35
N GLU A 760 13.89 4.14 -56.85
CA GLU A 760 14.67 4.97 -55.93
C GLU A 760 14.69 4.41 -54.49
N VAL A 761 13.72 3.55 -54.13
CA VAL A 761 13.57 3.00 -52.77
C VAL A 761 14.38 1.71 -52.56
N GLN A 762 14.69 0.97 -53.62
CA GLN A 762 15.41 -0.32 -53.52
C GLN A 762 16.84 -0.19 -53.00
N ASN A 763 17.48 0.98 -53.12
CA ASN A 763 18.86 1.20 -52.70
C ASN A 763 19.03 1.49 -51.19
N ALA A 764 17.94 1.67 -50.43
CA ALA A 764 18.00 2.10 -49.02
C ALA A 764 18.02 0.94 -47.99
N PHE A 765 17.75 -0.31 -48.37
CA PHE A 765 17.44 -1.42 -47.44
C PHE A 765 18.58 -2.46 -47.22
N VAL A 766 19.83 -2.14 -47.56
CA VAL A 766 20.93 -3.12 -47.71
C VAL A 766 21.43 -3.77 -46.38
N SER A 767 20.97 -3.38 -45.19
CA SER A 767 21.66 -3.70 -43.91
C SER A 767 20.97 -4.63 -42.88
N SER A 768 19.80 -5.23 -43.14
CA SER A 768 19.09 -6.03 -42.10
C SER A 768 19.01 -7.54 -42.39
N TRP A 769 19.87 -8.33 -41.71
CA TRP A 769 19.89 -9.80 -41.78
C TRP A 769 18.53 -10.47 -41.44
N ALA A 770 17.70 -9.81 -40.63
CA ALA A 770 16.39 -10.29 -40.20
C ALA A 770 15.40 -10.42 -41.37
N ILE A 771 15.48 -9.55 -42.38
CA ILE A 771 14.63 -9.63 -43.59
C ILE A 771 14.94 -10.92 -44.35
N PHE A 772 16.23 -11.22 -44.54
CA PHE A 772 16.66 -12.45 -45.18
C PHE A 772 16.28 -13.68 -44.34
N PHE A 773 16.45 -13.65 -43.02
CA PHE A 773 16.05 -14.75 -42.14
C PHE A 773 14.54 -15.05 -42.21
N HIS A 774 13.68 -14.02 -42.09
CA HIS A 774 12.23 -14.21 -42.15
C HIS A 774 11.73 -14.60 -43.54
N ARG A 775 12.31 -14.03 -44.60
CA ARG A 775 12.01 -14.47 -45.98
C ARG A 775 12.42 -15.93 -46.18
N GLY A 776 13.57 -16.34 -45.61
CA GLY A 776 14.01 -17.73 -45.58
C GLY A 776 12.98 -18.65 -44.92
N ARG A 777 12.38 -18.24 -43.80
CA ARG A 777 11.34 -19.01 -43.10
C ARG A 777 10.06 -19.16 -43.91
N VAL A 778 9.57 -18.08 -44.52
CA VAL A 778 8.37 -18.12 -45.37
C VAL A 778 8.59 -19.03 -46.58
N LEU A 779 9.78 -18.98 -47.20
CA LEU A 779 10.13 -19.85 -48.32
C LEU A 779 10.33 -21.31 -47.88
N GLU A 780 10.83 -21.56 -46.66
CA GLU A 780 10.93 -22.91 -46.09
C GLU A 780 9.52 -23.50 -45.85
N GLU A 781 8.59 -22.68 -45.35
CA GLU A 781 7.19 -23.05 -45.12
C GLU A 781 6.40 -23.25 -46.43
N SER A 782 6.71 -22.49 -47.49
CA SER A 782 6.09 -22.65 -48.81
C SER A 782 6.64 -23.82 -49.63
N GLY A 783 7.67 -24.51 -49.13
CA GLY A 783 8.33 -25.63 -49.82
C GLY A 783 9.41 -25.21 -50.82
N GLU A 784 9.75 -23.92 -50.91
CA GLU A 784 10.79 -23.37 -51.78
C GLU A 784 12.18 -23.45 -51.11
N ILE A 785 12.59 -24.68 -50.77
CA ILE A 785 13.73 -24.97 -49.88
C ILE A 785 15.07 -24.40 -50.39
N GLU A 786 15.33 -24.39 -51.70
CA GLU A 786 16.57 -23.82 -52.24
C GLU A 786 16.66 -22.30 -52.07
N GLN A 787 15.54 -21.60 -52.24
CA GLN A 787 15.49 -20.15 -52.05
C GLN A 787 15.59 -19.81 -50.56
N ALA A 788 14.95 -20.61 -49.69
CA ALA A 788 15.09 -20.52 -48.25
C ALA A 788 16.55 -20.66 -47.81
N LEU A 789 17.28 -21.64 -48.37
CA LEU A 789 18.69 -21.84 -48.13
C LEU A 789 19.55 -20.61 -48.50
N GLN A 790 19.28 -19.99 -49.66
CA GLN A 790 20.01 -18.77 -50.07
C GLN A 790 19.75 -17.61 -49.12
N MET A 791 18.50 -17.44 -48.67
CA MET A 791 18.12 -16.42 -47.72
C MET A 791 18.77 -16.63 -46.35
N TYR A 792 18.82 -17.86 -45.83
CA TYR A 792 19.51 -18.15 -44.58
C TYR A 792 21.04 -18.01 -44.67
N LYS A 793 21.66 -18.34 -45.81
CA LYS A 793 23.08 -18.07 -46.05
C LYS A 793 23.37 -16.57 -46.10
N ALA A 794 22.51 -15.77 -46.72
CA ALA A 794 22.62 -14.32 -46.71
C ALA A 794 22.48 -13.75 -45.29
N ALA A 795 21.50 -14.23 -44.52
CA ALA A 795 21.33 -13.87 -43.11
C ALA A 795 22.57 -14.24 -42.26
N HIS A 796 23.15 -15.42 -42.48
CA HIS A 796 24.36 -15.86 -41.80
C HIS A 796 25.58 -14.98 -42.16
N ARG A 797 25.79 -14.65 -43.44
CA ARG A 797 26.89 -13.75 -43.86
C ARG A 797 26.77 -12.36 -43.25
N LEU A 798 25.55 -11.85 -43.13
CA LEU A 798 25.28 -10.52 -42.56
C LEU A 798 25.37 -10.51 -41.02
N ALA A 799 25.16 -11.65 -40.36
CA ALA A 799 25.23 -11.78 -38.90
C ALA A 799 25.86 -13.12 -38.46
N PRO A 800 27.17 -13.35 -38.69
CA PRO A 800 27.81 -14.65 -38.49
C PRO A 800 27.91 -15.08 -37.02
N ARG A 801 27.59 -14.20 -36.07
CA ARG A 801 27.61 -14.45 -34.62
C ARG A 801 26.25 -14.88 -34.04
N ARG A 802 25.18 -14.89 -34.84
CA ARG A 802 23.81 -15.24 -34.40
C ARG A 802 23.52 -16.71 -34.63
N ILE A 803 22.90 -17.38 -33.66
CA ILE A 803 22.67 -18.84 -33.65
C ILE A 803 21.44 -19.24 -34.48
N GLU A 804 20.53 -18.30 -34.72
CA GLU A 804 19.25 -18.52 -35.38
C GLU A 804 19.43 -18.92 -36.86
N PRO A 805 20.27 -18.23 -37.67
CA PRO A 805 20.61 -18.69 -39.01
C PRO A 805 21.30 -20.07 -39.02
N PHE A 806 22.14 -20.39 -38.03
CA PHE A 806 22.80 -21.70 -37.94
C PHE A 806 21.81 -22.83 -37.72
N LYS A 807 20.87 -22.67 -36.76
CA LYS A 807 19.83 -23.68 -36.51
C LYS A 807 18.93 -23.88 -37.73
N ALA A 808 18.62 -22.82 -38.46
CA ALA A 808 17.84 -22.89 -39.70
C ALA A 808 18.62 -23.61 -40.82
N LEU A 809 19.92 -23.31 -40.97
CA LEU A 809 20.80 -23.98 -41.93
C LEU A 809 20.99 -25.46 -41.59
N ASP A 810 21.14 -25.84 -40.31
CA ASP A 810 21.25 -27.25 -39.87
C ASP A 810 19.96 -28.03 -40.12
N ARG A 811 18.81 -27.39 -39.89
CA ARG A 811 17.50 -27.99 -40.16
C ARG A 811 17.26 -28.21 -41.66
N ILE A 812 17.68 -27.28 -42.51
CA ILE A 812 17.57 -27.42 -43.97
C ILE A 812 18.62 -28.37 -44.55
N ALA A 813 19.80 -28.51 -43.94
CA ALA A 813 20.84 -29.43 -44.39
C ALA A 813 20.34 -30.87 -44.50
N GLY A 814 19.51 -31.32 -43.54
CA GLY A 814 18.90 -32.64 -43.60
C GLY A 814 17.86 -32.84 -44.72
N ARG A 815 17.48 -31.78 -45.44
CA ARG A 815 16.45 -31.81 -46.51
C ARG A 815 17.02 -31.62 -47.92
N ILE A 816 18.30 -31.24 -48.06
CA ILE A 816 18.97 -31.08 -49.37
C ILE A 816 20.29 -31.87 -49.38
N PRO A 817 20.24 -33.19 -49.64
CA PRO A 817 21.40 -34.09 -49.54
C PRO A 817 22.58 -33.65 -50.44
N ASP A 818 22.29 -33.06 -51.60
CA ASP A 818 23.29 -32.69 -52.60
C ASP A 818 24.12 -31.44 -52.21
N LYS A 819 23.71 -30.73 -51.15
CA LYS A 819 24.38 -29.53 -50.62
C LYS A 819 25.06 -29.79 -49.27
N ASP A 820 25.09 -31.04 -48.82
CA ASP A 820 25.52 -31.41 -47.46
C ASP A 820 26.97 -31.01 -47.20
N GLU A 821 27.88 -31.14 -48.18
CA GLU A 821 29.30 -30.75 -48.02
C GLU A 821 29.50 -29.25 -47.76
N GLU A 822 28.74 -28.38 -48.45
CA GLU A 822 28.81 -26.92 -48.29
C GLU A 822 28.22 -26.48 -46.94
N LEU A 823 27.13 -27.13 -46.53
CA LEU A 823 26.50 -26.88 -45.23
C LEU A 823 27.33 -27.47 -44.08
N ARG A 824 28.02 -28.60 -44.29
CA ARG A 824 28.92 -29.23 -43.32
C ARG A 824 30.05 -28.28 -42.94
N GLN A 825 30.67 -27.59 -43.89
CA GLN A 825 31.71 -26.59 -43.59
C GLN A 825 31.20 -25.42 -42.74
N ILE A 826 29.94 -25.00 -42.94
CA ILE A 826 29.32 -23.93 -42.15
C ILE A 826 28.93 -24.45 -40.74
N LEU A 827 28.50 -25.71 -40.62
CA LEU A 827 27.88 -26.27 -39.41
C LEU A 827 28.85 -27.07 -38.51
N GLU A 828 30.00 -27.52 -39.01
CA GLU A 828 30.97 -28.36 -38.30
C GLU A 828 31.45 -27.77 -36.96
N PRO A 829 31.79 -26.46 -36.85
CA PRO A 829 32.16 -25.86 -35.57
C PRO A 829 31.05 -25.91 -34.52
N TYR A 830 29.78 -25.87 -34.97
CA TYR A 830 28.61 -25.92 -34.08
C TYR A 830 28.28 -27.36 -33.64
N ARG A 831 28.47 -28.35 -34.52
CA ARG A 831 28.25 -29.77 -34.20
C ARG A 831 29.28 -30.31 -33.20
N LEU A 832 30.55 -29.92 -33.32
CA LEU A 832 31.61 -30.25 -32.35
C LEU A 832 31.31 -29.76 -30.92
N PHE A 833 30.62 -28.62 -30.78
CA PHE A 833 30.26 -28.04 -29.49
C PHE A 833 29.13 -28.81 -28.77
N ARG A 834 28.17 -29.36 -29.51
CA ARG A 834 27.03 -30.10 -28.94
C ARG A 834 27.45 -31.43 -28.28
N ASP A 835 28.53 -32.03 -28.75
CA ASP A 835 28.87 -33.42 -28.47
C ASP A 835 30.05 -33.59 -27.47
N MET A 836 30.46 -32.55 -26.72
CA MET A 836 31.53 -32.65 -25.70
C MET A 836 31.09 -33.35 -24.39
N PRO A 837 31.94 -34.23 -23.80
CA PRO A 837 31.62 -34.96 -22.57
C PRO A 837 31.68 -34.08 -21.29
N SER A 838 30.74 -34.27 -20.37
CA SER A 838 30.75 -33.66 -19.03
C SER A 838 31.76 -34.33 -18.10
N LEU A 839 32.53 -33.57 -17.31
CA LEU A 839 33.45 -34.12 -16.30
C LEU A 839 32.68 -34.42 -14.99
N PRO A 840 32.60 -35.67 -14.52
CA PRO A 840 32.01 -35.98 -13.22
C PRO A 840 32.98 -35.56 -12.10
N VAL A 841 32.52 -34.73 -11.15
CA VAL A 841 33.37 -34.20 -10.07
C VAL A 841 32.94 -34.73 -8.69
N ASN A 842 31.67 -35.13 -8.55
CA ASN A 842 31.09 -35.86 -7.41
C ASN A 842 31.57 -35.38 -6.02
N ILE A 843 31.54 -34.06 -5.80
CA ILE A 843 31.93 -33.43 -4.53
C ILE A 843 30.72 -33.45 -3.60
N ARG A 844 30.82 -34.01 -2.40
CA ARG A 844 29.76 -34.04 -1.38
C ARG A 844 30.15 -33.17 -0.18
N PHE A 845 29.23 -32.34 0.30
CA PHE A 845 29.39 -31.45 1.45
C PHE A 845 28.86 -32.11 2.74
N THR A 846 29.30 -31.62 3.91
CA THR A 846 28.96 -32.17 5.24
C THR A 846 27.47 -32.07 5.59
N ASN A 847 26.72 -31.20 4.92
CA ASN A 847 25.26 -31.08 5.02
C ASN A 847 24.51 -31.86 3.93
N GLY A 848 25.22 -32.69 3.15
CA GLY A 848 24.66 -33.57 2.14
C GLY A 848 24.61 -33.01 0.72
N ILE A 849 24.62 -31.69 0.52
CA ILE A 849 24.63 -31.07 -0.82
C ILE A 849 25.82 -31.61 -1.62
N GLY A 850 25.72 -31.80 -2.93
CA GLY A 850 26.88 -32.15 -3.75
C GLY A 850 26.87 -31.54 -5.15
N ILE A 851 28.07 -31.37 -5.72
CA ILE A 851 28.28 -31.00 -7.13
C ILE A 851 28.58 -32.29 -7.89
N ASP A 852 27.67 -32.68 -8.78
CA ASP A 852 27.72 -33.96 -9.46
C ASP A 852 28.64 -33.91 -10.69
N ALA A 853 28.56 -32.84 -11.48
CA ALA A 853 29.33 -32.68 -12.71
C ALA A 853 29.63 -31.21 -13.03
N ILE A 854 30.75 -31.01 -13.73
CA ILE A 854 31.17 -29.72 -14.28
C ILE A 854 31.39 -29.90 -15.79
N GLN A 855 30.84 -28.99 -16.60
CA GLN A 855 31.10 -28.96 -18.04
C GLN A 855 31.63 -27.59 -18.44
N VAL A 856 32.59 -27.57 -19.34
CA VAL A 856 33.23 -26.35 -19.84
C VAL A 856 33.17 -26.35 -21.37
N ASN A 857 32.83 -25.21 -21.98
CA ASN A 857 32.70 -25.10 -23.44
C ASN A 857 34.03 -24.99 -24.22
N SER A 858 35.11 -24.56 -23.58
CA SER A 858 36.47 -24.56 -24.13
C SER A 858 37.50 -24.60 -23.01
N LEU A 859 38.49 -25.48 -23.13
CA LEU A 859 39.66 -25.54 -22.25
C LEU A 859 40.77 -24.55 -22.66
N ASP A 860 40.62 -23.89 -23.81
CA ASP A 860 41.53 -22.88 -24.38
C ASP A 860 40.70 -21.75 -25.05
N PRO A 861 40.07 -20.86 -24.26
CA PRO A 861 39.23 -19.79 -24.80
C PRO A 861 40.11 -18.72 -25.47
N LYS A 862 39.94 -18.53 -26.79
CA LYS A 862 40.62 -17.42 -27.50
C LYS A 862 39.99 -16.07 -27.14
N ILE A 863 40.78 -15.00 -27.20
CA ILE A 863 40.30 -13.62 -27.01
C ILE A 863 39.04 -13.38 -27.87
N GLY A 864 37.94 -12.98 -27.23
CA GLY A 864 36.63 -12.78 -27.89
C GLY A 864 35.71 -14.00 -27.90
N GLN A 865 36.11 -15.14 -27.31
CA GLN A 865 35.24 -16.29 -27.07
C GLN A 865 34.64 -16.28 -25.66
N HIS A 866 33.41 -16.79 -25.54
CA HIS A 866 32.77 -17.02 -24.24
C HIS A 866 33.33 -18.28 -23.61
N PHE A 867 33.65 -18.22 -22.31
CA PHE A 867 33.86 -19.40 -21.49
C PHE A 867 32.57 -19.69 -20.72
N GLU A 868 32.10 -20.92 -20.74
CA GLU A 868 30.85 -21.33 -20.12
C GLU A 868 31.12 -22.47 -19.16
N LEU A 869 30.70 -22.29 -17.91
CA LEU A 869 30.76 -23.30 -16.87
C LEU A 869 29.34 -23.78 -16.57
N LEU A 870 29.09 -25.07 -16.78
CA LEU A 870 27.84 -25.73 -16.42
C LEU A 870 28.04 -26.50 -15.12
N LEU A 871 27.28 -26.19 -14.08
CA LEU A 871 27.35 -26.84 -12.77
C LEU A 871 26.10 -27.69 -12.52
N SER A 872 26.29 -29.00 -12.35
CA SER A 872 25.22 -29.93 -11.94
C SER A 872 25.34 -30.23 -10.45
N TRP A 873 24.21 -30.28 -9.73
CA TRP A 873 24.21 -30.43 -8.27
C TRP A 873 22.97 -31.17 -7.75
N SER A 874 23.09 -31.70 -6.53
CA SER A 874 22.07 -32.45 -5.82
C SER A 874 22.03 -32.09 -4.33
N VAL A 875 20.82 -32.14 -3.73
CA VAL A 875 20.58 -31.84 -2.31
C VAL A 875 19.78 -32.98 -1.67
N PRO A 876 20.35 -33.79 -0.76
CA PRO A 876 19.64 -34.89 -0.13
C PRO A 876 18.81 -34.41 1.07
N HIS A 877 17.57 -34.93 1.15
CA HIS A 877 16.63 -34.91 2.29
C HIS A 877 16.83 -33.86 3.39
N LEU A 878 16.76 -32.59 3.04
CA LEU A 878 16.58 -31.52 4.02
C LEU A 878 15.07 -31.22 4.17
N ARG A 879 14.61 -31.03 5.41
CA ARG A 879 13.23 -30.61 5.71
C ARG A 879 12.90 -29.31 4.95
N PRO A 880 11.62 -29.02 4.64
CA PRO A 880 11.23 -27.87 3.83
C PRO A 880 11.44 -26.56 4.62
N SER A 881 12.69 -26.12 4.67
CA SER A 881 13.11 -24.76 5.00
C SER A 881 13.80 -24.19 3.77
N LEU A 882 13.47 -22.95 3.43
CA LEU A 882 14.09 -22.21 2.33
C LEU A 882 15.58 -22.05 2.61
N TYR A 883 16.43 -22.63 1.77
CA TYR A 883 17.87 -22.39 1.83
C TYR A 883 18.25 -21.29 0.84
N MET A 884 19.08 -20.35 1.29
CA MET A 884 19.74 -19.38 0.42
C MET A 884 21.22 -19.78 0.31
N LEU A 885 21.64 -20.17 -0.89
CA LEU A 885 23.02 -20.52 -1.20
C LEU A 885 23.61 -19.42 -2.06
N GLU A 886 24.70 -18.82 -1.60
CA GLU A 886 25.47 -17.82 -2.33
C GLU A 886 26.74 -18.46 -2.87
N TYR A 887 27.04 -18.30 -4.16
CA TYR A 887 28.30 -18.72 -4.75
C TYR A 887 29.13 -17.49 -5.09
N VAL A 888 30.43 -17.55 -4.78
CA VAL A 888 31.41 -16.56 -5.23
C VAL A 888 32.34 -17.27 -6.19
N VAL A 889 32.36 -16.80 -7.44
CA VAL A 889 33.37 -17.21 -8.42
C VAL A 889 34.44 -16.13 -8.48
N GLU A 890 35.67 -16.50 -8.19
CA GLU A 890 36.83 -15.62 -8.27
C GLU A 890 37.83 -16.24 -9.26
N ILE A 891 38.14 -15.49 -10.32
CA ILE A 891 39.10 -15.93 -11.35
C ILE A 891 40.41 -15.18 -11.11
N THR A 892 41.46 -15.93 -10.82
CA THR A 892 42.81 -15.41 -10.57
C THR A 892 43.73 -15.87 -11.69
N HIS A 893 44.43 -14.95 -12.35
CA HIS A 893 45.53 -15.33 -13.23
C HIS A 893 46.64 -15.92 -12.35
N MET A 894 47.24 -17.05 -12.72
CA MET A 894 48.22 -17.76 -11.87
C MET A 894 49.64 -17.22 -12.06
N ASP A 895 49.91 -16.62 -13.22
CA ASP A 895 51.24 -16.11 -13.58
C ASP A 895 51.43 -14.63 -13.22
N GLU A 896 50.33 -13.94 -12.90
CA GLU A 896 50.31 -12.57 -12.41
C GLU A 896 49.31 -12.53 -11.24
N ASP A 897 49.65 -11.94 -10.10
CA ASP A 897 48.79 -11.89 -8.88
C ASP A 897 47.56 -10.96 -9.05
N ILE A 898 46.99 -10.92 -10.25
CA ILE A 898 45.90 -10.09 -10.70
C ILE A 898 44.60 -10.90 -10.60
N THR A 899 43.72 -10.48 -9.70
CA THR A 899 42.36 -11.02 -9.61
C THR A 899 41.49 -10.28 -10.61
N VAL A 900 41.19 -10.92 -11.74
CA VAL A 900 40.60 -10.23 -12.91
C VAL A 900 39.08 -10.09 -12.79
N GLN A 901 38.42 -10.94 -12.02
CA GLN A 901 36.98 -10.85 -11.81
C GLN A 901 36.56 -11.36 -10.43
N ARG A 902 35.90 -10.48 -9.68
CA ARG A 902 35.25 -10.83 -8.42
C ARG A 902 33.87 -10.19 -8.42
N GLU A 903 32.88 -10.86 -9.03
CA GLU A 903 31.46 -10.75 -8.66
C GLU A 903 30.54 -11.48 -9.65
N ARG A 904 29.69 -12.34 -9.07
CA ARG A 904 28.30 -12.64 -9.47
C ARG A 904 27.65 -13.42 -8.34
N ARG A 905 26.78 -12.76 -7.56
CA ARG A 905 25.96 -13.41 -6.53
C ARG A 905 24.72 -13.98 -7.20
N HIS A 906 24.62 -15.30 -7.33
CA HIS A 906 23.41 -15.94 -7.84
C HIS A 906 22.60 -16.55 -6.71
N PHE A 907 21.32 -16.19 -6.63
CA PHE A 907 20.37 -16.73 -5.66
C PHE A 907 19.61 -17.89 -6.29
N VAL A 908 19.72 -19.09 -5.72
CA VAL A 908 18.85 -20.20 -6.11
C VAL A 908 17.85 -20.46 -5.00
N LYS A 909 16.58 -20.11 -5.25
CA LYS A 909 15.46 -20.40 -4.35
C LYS A 909 14.80 -21.70 -4.79
N THR A 910 15.18 -22.82 -4.19
CA THR A 910 14.50 -24.09 -4.44
C THR A 910 13.27 -24.18 -3.54
N VAL A 911 12.08 -23.96 -4.10
CA VAL A 911 10.82 -24.32 -3.41
C VAL A 911 10.67 -25.82 -3.56
N LEU A 912 10.74 -26.54 -2.43
CA LEU A 912 10.53 -27.99 -2.38
C LEU A 912 9.04 -28.30 -2.62
N GLU A 913 8.62 -28.37 -3.89
CA GLU A 913 7.60 -29.35 -4.24
C GLU A 913 8.32 -30.70 -4.34
N GLN A 914 7.84 -31.68 -3.57
CA GLN A 914 8.42 -33.01 -3.45
C GLN A 914 8.64 -33.67 -4.82
N ARG A 915 9.84 -33.53 -5.40
CA ARG A 915 10.37 -34.49 -6.36
C ARG A 915 11.85 -34.69 -6.08
N GLU A 916 12.19 -35.91 -5.70
CA GLU A 916 13.55 -36.41 -5.74
C GLU A 916 14.09 -36.25 -7.17
N GLY A 917 15.26 -35.63 -7.33
CA GLY A 917 15.87 -35.49 -8.65
C GLY A 917 17.06 -34.54 -8.68
N THR A 918 17.97 -34.81 -9.62
CA THR A 918 19.01 -33.89 -10.07
C THR A 918 18.39 -32.57 -10.52
N HIS A 919 18.90 -31.44 -10.05
CA HIS A 919 18.44 -30.14 -10.50
C HIS A 919 18.97 -29.84 -11.91
N PRO A 920 18.24 -29.05 -12.73
CA PRO A 920 18.75 -28.61 -14.02
C PRO A 920 20.09 -27.88 -13.81
N PRO A 921 21.07 -28.12 -14.69
CA PRO A 921 22.42 -27.59 -14.51
C PRO A 921 22.41 -26.06 -14.64
N HIS A 922 23.14 -25.39 -13.74
CA HIS A 922 23.27 -23.94 -13.75
C HIS A 922 24.37 -23.51 -14.70
N ARG A 923 24.05 -22.57 -15.60
CA ARG A 923 24.95 -22.04 -16.63
C ARG A 923 25.56 -20.72 -16.20
N LEU A 924 26.89 -20.64 -16.16
CA LEU A 924 27.65 -19.42 -15.90
C LEU A 924 28.46 -19.04 -17.15
N LEU A 925 28.22 -17.84 -17.68
CA LEU A 925 28.91 -17.32 -18.88
C LEU A 925 29.94 -16.24 -18.49
N PHE A 926 31.16 -16.42 -18.94
CA PHE A 926 32.32 -15.56 -18.75
C PHE A 926 32.82 -15.02 -20.09
N ASN A 927 33.30 -13.77 -20.10
CA ASN A 927 33.77 -13.08 -21.29
C ASN A 927 35.26 -12.76 -21.17
N PHE A 928 36.09 -13.46 -21.94
CA PHE A 928 37.51 -13.11 -22.08
C PHE A 928 37.65 -11.99 -23.10
N ASN A 929 37.79 -10.75 -22.62
CA ASN A 929 38.09 -9.58 -23.45
C ASN A 929 39.61 -9.32 -23.51
N GLU A 930 40.01 -8.30 -24.27
CA GLU A 930 41.43 -7.94 -24.51
C GLU A 930 42.24 -7.64 -23.23
N ASN A 931 41.59 -7.49 -22.06
CA ASN A 931 42.25 -7.25 -20.77
C ASN A 931 42.62 -8.54 -20.01
N HIS A 932 42.42 -9.73 -20.60
CA HIS A 932 42.74 -11.02 -20.00
C HIS A 932 43.93 -11.65 -20.76
N PRO A 933 45.16 -11.60 -20.23
CA PRO A 933 46.32 -12.15 -20.91
C PRO A 933 46.22 -13.67 -21.04
N PRO A 934 46.77 -14.29 -22.11
CA PRO A 934 46.86 -15.74 -22.19
C PRO A 934 47.76 -16.28 -21.06
N GLY A 935 47.26 -17.25 -20.29
CA GLY A 935 47.99 -17.85 -19.17
C GLY A 935 47.08 -18.71 -18.29
N ARG A 936 47.65 -19.29 -17.23
CA ARG A 936 46.89 -20.22 -16.37
C ARG A 936 45.91 -19.45 -15.51
N TYR A 937 44.66 -19.90 -15.43
CA TYR A 937 43.64 -19.31 -14.55
C TYR A 937 43.22 -20.27 -13.44
N SER A 938 43.15 -19.76 -12.22
CA SER A 938 42.53 -20.40 -11.07
C SER A 938 41.10 -19.90 -10.91
N VAL A 939 40.11 -20.76 -11.14
CA VAL A 939 38.70 -20.46 -10.83
C VAL A 939 38.39 -20.96 -9.43
N ARG A 940 38.15 -20.04 -8.51
CA ARG A 940 37.75 -20.30 -7.13
C ARG A 940 36.24 -20.21 -7.00
N LEU A 941 35.60 -21.30 -6.58
CA LEU A 941 34.18 -21.35 -6.24
C LEU A 941 34.03 -21.46 -4.72
N SER A 942 33.40 -20.48 -4.09
CA SER A 942 33.10 -20.46 -2.66
C SER A 942 31.60 -20.46 -2.42
N LEU A 943 31.11 -21.37 -1.58
CA LEU A 943 29.69 -21.45 -1.20
C LEU A 943 29.46 -20.81 0.17
N GLN A 944 28.52 -19.87 0.29
CA GLN A 944 28.26 -19.11 1.51
C GLN A 944 26.79 -19.21 1.96
N ILE A 945 26.55 -19.26 3.28
CA ILE A 945 25.20 -19.16 3.90
C ILE A 945 25.07 -17.81 4.63
N PRO A 946 23.99 -17.02 4.40
CA PRO A 946 23.77 -15.74 5.06
C PRO A 946 23.60 -15.85 6.59
N ALA A 947 24.18 -14.90 7.33
CA ALA A 947 24.20 -14.90 8.79
C ALA A 947 22.83 -14.75 9.50
N GLN A 948 21.76 -14.39 8.79
CA GLN A 948 20.47 -14.05 9.40
C GLN A 948 19.59 -15.28 9.71
N ASP A 949 19.90 -16.44 9.14
CA ASP A 949 19.09 -17.64 9.37
C ASP A 949 19.60 -18.46 10.57
N ARG A 950 19.21 -18.02 11.79
CA ARG A 950 19.57 -18.68 13.06
C ARG A 950 18.90 -20.05 13.26
N SER A 951 18.04 -20.49 12.35
CA SER A 951 17.32 -21.76 12.43
C SER A 951 18.20 -22.99 12.19
N ILE A 952 19.34 -22.79 11.53
CA ILE A 952 20.29 -23.86 11.18
C ILE A 952 21.34 -23.89 12.29
N GLY A 953 21.29 -24.91 13.17
CA GLY A 953 22.11 -25.07 14.37
C GLY A 953 23.63 -25.26 14.16
N ILE A 954 24.26 -24.49 13.28
CA ILE A 954 25.69 -24.52 13.00
C ILE A 954 26.43 -23.74 14.10
N ARG A 955 27.18 -24.44 14.95
CA ARG A 955 28.09 -23.81 15.93
C ARG A 955 29.20 -23.07 15.19
N ARG A 956 29.21 -21.73 15.25
CA ARG A 956 30.29 -20.92 14.66
C ARG A 956 31.63 -21.14 15.39
N PRO A 957 32.76 -21.29 14.67
CA PRO A 957 34.09 -21.12 15.24
C PRO A 957 34.24 -19.70 15.83
N ARG A 958 34.95 -19.55 16.96
CA ARG A 958 35.07 -18.26 17.68
C ARG A 958 35.64 -17.11 16.83
N HIS A 959 36.36 -17.41 15.76
CA HIS A 959 37.04 -16.43 14.90
C HIS A 959 36.11 -15.80 13.84
N ALA A 960 34.95 -16.38 13.53
CA ALA A 960 34.02 -15.91 12.48
C ALA A 960 32.82 -15.09 13.02
N ARG A 961 33.00 -14.38 14.16
CA ARG A 961 31.91 -13.64 14.84
C ARG A 961 31.55 -12.28 14.24
N GLY A 962 32.24 -11.84 13.17
CA GLY A 962 31.96 -10.58 12.47
C GLY A 962 31.47 -10.73 11.02
N ASP A 963 31.56 -11.93 10.44
CA ASP A 963 31.32 -12.12 9.01
C ASP A 963 29.83 -12.25 8.67
N LYS A 964 29.43 -11.60 7.58
CA LYS A 964 28.04 -11.58 7.07
C LYS A 964 27.58 -12.93 6.51
N ALA A 965 28.51 -13.83 6.20
CA ALA A 965 28.25 -15.18 5.71
C ALA A 965 29.33 -16.16 6.16
N VAL A 966 29.04 -17.47 6.12
CA VAL A 966 30.00 -18.54 6.46
C VAL A 966 30.34 -19.33 5.20
N GLU A 967 31.62 -19.38 4.83
CA GLU A 967 32.13 -20.18 3.69
C GLU A 967 32.14 -21.68 4.05
N LEU A 968 31.51 -22.50 3.21
CA LEU A 968 31.36 -23.95 3.41
C LEU A 968 32.46 -24.78 2.74
N THR A 969 32.88 -24.40 1.53
CA THR A 969 33.95 -25.06 0.75
C THR A 969 34.55 -24.10 -0.28
N ARG A 970 35.81 -24.36 -0.62
CA ARG A 970 36.57 -23.77 -1.72
C ARG A 970 36.96 -24.84 -2.75
N LEU A 971 36.56 -24.67 -4.03
CA LEU A 971 37.08 -25.46 -5.15
C LEU A 971 37.99 -24.57 -6.01
N VAL A 972 39.18 -25.07 -6.39
CA VAL A 972 40.12 -24.37 -7.26
C VAL A 972 40.33 -25.20 -8.53
N LEU A 973 39.92 -24.66 -9.68
CA LEU A 973 40.16 -25.27 -10.99
C LEU A 973 41.28 -24.51 -11.69
N THR A 974 42.36 -25.20 -12.06
CA THR A 974 43.43 -24.62 -12.88
C THR A 974 43.17 -24.95 -14.34
N ILE A 975 42.97 -23.91 -15.14
CA ILE A 975 42.74 -24.00 -16.59
C ILE A 975 43.99 -23.44 -17.28
N PRO A 976 44.59 -24.17 -18.24
CA PRO A 976 45.81 -23.76 -18.92
C PRO A 976 45.64 -22.50 -19.77
#